data_AF-A0A2E9BFK7-F1
#
_entry.id   AF-A0A2E9BFK7-F1
#
_cell.length_a   1.000
_cell.length_b   1.000
_cell.length_c   1.000
_cell.angle_alpha   90.00
_cell.angle_beta   90.00
_cell.angle_gamma   90.00
#
_symmetry.space_group_name_H-M   'P 1'
#
loop_
_entity.id
_entity.type
_entity.pdbx_description
1 polymer ?
#
loop_
_entity_poly.entity_id
_entity_poly.type
_entity_poly.pdbx_seq_one_letter_code
_entity_poly.pdbx_strand_id
1 'polypeptide(L)'
;MRGRSIAIIAVLLLALASTTSMEARRNGANLDGAGENGCSCHGNIDSATVITIDGLPQIYNVSEEYIFTITVENPDVPINTDEGAPHGGFRVSVENNVGTLEPVDDSALDDGGFLIHTEEGNKQRSWTVKWTAPSSDTEIANFLVYGNAVNGNGAPDMDGSDQWNKKEFTVSGINADPAAASAEALTILMTVIGLALGLILVGSMWVFYTRNPDTFSIGAFWAYLKPWLTTTDHKQVGILYFLYGFFFFLVGGLLALLFRIQLALPENDFLTYDEYNSFFTLHGTTMIFLAAMPMIAGFMNYILPLQIGAKDLAFPRINALGFWLIVAAAPLIFTGIWSGEAADITWVMYPPYSSLAGLGTDQGPNSGTIAFIAGIALLGASSTLSGVNFVTTTFTMRAKGVGWMRMPLFTWSVLISVFMLYVSLPAFVIGVFFLLFDSTIGTTFFTSGGDPLLFQHLFWFFGHPEVYVVVVPAFGIVSEVLATSARRSIFGYKSMVYAMVGIGVVGFIVWGHHMLTSGMSPAWRAAFMITTMAVAIPTGVKIFNWLATLWGGSLVFKTHTLWSLGFLITFTLGGLSGMFFPVAGLDTQFHDGYFVVAHFHYVFIGGIIFALFSGIYYWFPKVTGRKMNETLGLWHFLIAFSSYNAAFWPMHAVGIMGMPRRTHTYAVESGFAELNLAISTFAIIFGLSQLILVWNIVRSVKKGEKVGKDPWGGWSLEWAVTSPPPTPSFAVSPVQHDANEGVEHHETKFETMMKGPFRAIRGLWNKEAKS
;
A
#
# COMPACT_ATOMS: atom_id res chain seq x y z
N MET A 1 3.08 10.14 38.42
CA MET A 1 2.76 9.94 36.99
C MET A 1 3.35 11.01 36.06
N ARG A 2 3.25 12.31 36.37
CA ARG A 2 3.87 13.39 35.55
C ARG A 2 5.39 13.23 35.34
N GLY A 3 6.15 12.84 36.36
CA GLY A 3 7.60 12.65 36.22
C GLY A 3 8.04 11.53 35.27
N ARG A 4 7.23 10.46 35.12
CA ARG A 4 7.55 9.35 34.21
C ARG A 4 7.26 9.71 32.75
N SER A 5 6.18 10.46 32.49
CA SER A 5 5.86 10.97 31.15
C SER A 5 6.87 12.04 30.70
N ILE A 6 7.31 12.91 31.62
CA ILE A 6 8.37 13.89 31.35
C ILE A 6 9.72 13.19 31.12
N ALA A 7 10.04 12.13 31.88
CA ALA A 7 11.24 11.35 31.64
C ALA A 7 11.23 10.63 30.28
N ILE A 8 10.10 10.07 29.86
CA ILE A 8 9.99 9.42 28.53
C ILE A 8 10.10 10.44 27.40
N ILE A 9 9.45 11.61 27.53
CA ILE A 9 9.56 12.70 26.55
C ILE A 9 10.97 13.27 26.55
N ALA A 10 11.61 13.42 27.71
CA ALA A 10 12.99 13.87 27.82
C ALA A 10 13.97 12.84 27.23
N VAL A 11 13.74 11.54 27.40
CA VAL A 11 14.53 10.48 26.77
C VAL A 11 14.33 10.44 25.25
N LEU A 12 13.10 10.68 24.76
CA LEU A 12 12.83 10.79 23.32
C LEU A 12 13.44 12.07 22.71
N LEU A 13 13.40 13.19 23.42
CA LEU A 13 14.02 14.45 22.99
C LEU A 13 15.55 14.40 23.13
N LEU A 14 16.09 13.71 24.12
CA LEU A 14 17.51 13.42 24.23
C LEU A 14 17.96 12.45 23.14
N ALA A 15 17.15 11.46 22.76
CA ALA A 15 17.43 10.58 21.62
C ALA A 15 17.37 11.32 20.28
N LEU A 16 16.46 12.30 20.13
CA LEU A 16 16.38 13.20 18.98
C LEU A 16 17.47 14.28 18.97
N ALA A 17 18.01 14.66 20.13
CA ALA A 17 19.10 15.63 20.25
C ALA A 17 20.49 14.96 20.31
N SER A 18 20.54 13.65 20.57
CA SER A 18 21.74 12.82 20.52
C SER A 18 21.93 12.15 19.16
N THR A 19 21.15 12.52 18.14
CA THR A 19 21.55 12.29 16.75
C THR A 19 22.74 13.20 16.47
N THR A 20 23.93 12.70 16.79
CA THR A 20 25.19 13.34 16.40
C THR A 20 25.17 13.51 14.89
N SER A 21 25.27 14.75 14.41
CA SER A 21 25.72 15.03 13.06
C SER A 21 27.12 14.43 12.92
N MET A 22 27.22 13.31 12.22
CA MET A 22 28.51 12.79 11.82
C MET A 22 29.01 13.66 10.67
N GLU A 23 29.96 14.55 10.95
CA GLU A 23 30.88 15.01 9.91
C GLU A 23 31.71 13.79 9.49
N ALA A 24 31.50 13.34 8.26
CA ALA A 24 32.37 12.37 7.63
C ALA A 24 33.74 13.03 7.40
N ARG A 25 34.74 12.69 8.22
CA ARG A 25 36.13 13.00 7.90
C ARG A 25 36.57 12.15 6.71
N ARG A 26 36.89 12.83 5.61
CA ARG A 26 37.65 12.27 4.49
C ARG A 26 39.09 12.02 4.93
N ASN A 27 39.62 10.84 4.60
CA ASN A 27 41.05 10.62 4.48
C ASN A 27 41.29 9.54 3.43
N GLY A 28 42.12 9.86 2.43
CA GLY A 28 42.72 8.90 1.51
C GLY A 28 42.43 9.21 0.05
N ALA A 29 43.40 9.83 -0.63
CA ALA A 29 43.36 10.21 -2.03
C ALA A 29 43.07 9.02 -2.97
N ASN A 30 42.12 9.19 -3.89
CA ASN A 30 42.21 8.72 -5.26
C ASN A 30 41.10 9.36 -6.11
N LEU A 31 41.50 9.80 -7.30
CA LEU A 31 40.71 10.54 -8.28
C LEU A 31 39.75 9.61 -9.03
N ASP A 32 38.76 9.03 -8.34
CA ASP A 32 37.66 8.29 -8.97
C ASP A 32 36.34 8.69 -8.28
N GLY A 33 35.45 9.37 -9.01
CA GLY A 33 34.07 9.67 -8.57
C GLY A 33 33.82 11.04 -7.91
N ALA A 34 34.84 11.88 -7.70
CA ALA A 34 34.66 13.20 -7.09
C ALA A 34 34.03 14.27 -8.02
N GLY A 35 33.96 14.01 -9.33
CA GLY A 35 33.54 14.99 -10.33
C GLY A 35 32.05 15.38 -10.26
N GLU A 36 31.17 14.51 -9.77
CA GLU A 36 29.72 14.79 -9.72
C GLU A 36 29.30 15.68 -8.54
N ASN A 37 30.13 15.78 -7.50
CA ASN A 37 29.86 16.58 -6.30
C ASN A 37 30.58 17.95 -6.29
N GLY A 38 31.01 18.43 -7.46
CA GLY A 38 31.70 19.71 -7.63
C GLY A 38 33.22 19.64 -7.48
N CYS A 39 33.88 20.81 -7.41
CA CYS A 39 35.33 20.89 -7.35
C CYS A 39 35.85 20.62 -5.93
N SER A 40 35.98 19.35 -5.57
CA SER A 40 36.30 18.89 -4.21
C SER A 40 37.65 19.30 -3.62
N CYS A 41 38.52 19.93 -4.43
CA CYS A 41 39.79 20.52 -4.03
C CYS A 41 39.66 21.98 -3.58
N HIS A 42 38.47 22.58 -3.70
CA HIS A 42 38.15 23.96 -3.31
C HIS A 42 37.14 24.00 -2.15
N GLY A 43 36.96 25.18 -1.55
CA GLY A 43 35.92 25.46 -0.55
C GLY A 43 34.48 25.32 -1.05
N ASN A 44 33.52 25.91 -0.32
CA ASN A 44 32.12 25.97 -0.78
C ASN A 44 31.98 26.86 -2.04
N ILE A 45 30.87 26.69 -2.77
CA ILE A 45 30.53 27.54 -3.93
C ILE A 45 30.55 29.02 -3.52
N ASP A 46 31.17 29.83 -4.36
CA ASP A 46 31.25 31.28 -4.19
C ASP A 46 30.42 32.02 -5.25
N SER A 47 29.55 32.90 -4.76
CA SER A 47 28.68 33.72 -5.61
C SER A 47 29.42 34.82 -6.38
N ALA A 48 30.65 35.19 -5.97
CA ALA A 48 31.48 36.15 -6.70
C ALA A 48 32.16 35.52 -7.92
N THR A 49 32.25 34.19 -7.99
CA THR A 49 32.68 33.47 -9.19
C THR A 49 31.53 33.37 -10.19
N VAL A 50 31.63 34.11 -11.30
CA VAL A 50 30.61 34.18 -12.35
C VAL A 50 31.05 33.38 -13.57
N ILE A 51 30.17 32.50 -14.04
CA ILE A 51 30.36 31.74 -15.28
C ILE A 51 29.49 32.37 -16.37
N THR A 52 30.10 32.82 -17.45
CA THR A 52 29.41 33.32 -18.65
C THR A 52 29.59 32.34 -19.81
N ILE A 53 28.55 32.22 -20.62
CA ILE A 53 28.46 31.29 -21.75
C ILE A 53 28.00 32.10 -22.94
N ASP A 54 28.87 32.24 -23.93
CA ASP A 54 28.62 33.06 -25.12
C ASP A 54 28.77 32.21 -26.38
N GLY A 55 27.78 32.25 -27.28
CA GLY A 55 27.82 31.54 -28.57
C GLY A 55 26.85 30.36 -28.72
N LEU A 56 26.13 29.96 -27.66
CA LEU A 56 25.03 29.00 -27.77
C LEU A 56 23.69 29.72 -28.03
N PRO A 57 22.83 29.19 -28.92
CA PRO A 57 21.50 29.72 -29.12
C PRO A 57 20.56 29.32 -27.98
N GLN A 58 19.35 29.89 -27.93
CA GLN A 58 18.28 29.35 -27.08
C GLN A 58 17.58 28.14 -27.71
N ILE A 59 17.60 28.04 -29.04
CA ILE A 59 16.99 26.96 -29.81
C ILE A 59 18.01 26.45 -30.83
N TYR A 60 18.18 25.14 -30.93
CA TYR A 60 19.12 24.51 -31.86
C TYR A 60 18.43 23.93 -33.10
N ASN A 61 19.14 23.85 -34.22
CA ASN A 61 18.79 23.05 -35.39
C ASN A 61 19.48 21.68 -35.33
N VAL A 62 18.81 20.64 -35.83
CA VAL A 62 19.34 19.26 -35.79
C VAL A 62 20.72 19.16 -36.44
N SER A 63 21.64 18.47 -35.77
CA SER A 63 22.99 18.19 -36.26
C SER A 63 23.82 19.42 -36.64
N GLU A 64 23.43 20.62 -36.20
CA GLU A 64 24.22 21.84 -36.38
C GLU A 64 25.35 21.91 -35.33
N GLU A 65 26.50 22.44 -35.74
CA GLU A 65 27.64 22.66 -34.87
C GLU A 65 27.61 24.10 -34.31
N TYR A 66 27.69 24.22 -32.99
CA TYR A 66 27.76 25.49 -32.28
C TYR A 66 29.09 25.61 -31.56
N ILE A 67 29.84 26.67 -31.85
CA ILE A 67 31.06 27.02 -31.13
C ILE A 67 30.68 28.04 -30.06
N PHE A 68 31.03 27.74 -28.81
CA PHE A 68 30.75 28.62 -27.69
C PHE A 68 31.93 28.75 -26.74
N THR A 69 31.92 29.85 -26.00
CA THR A 69 32.98 30.23 -25.09
C THR A 69 32.47 30.17 -23.66
N ILE A 70 33.22 29.48 -22.80
CA ILE A 70 33.00 29.43 -21.35
C ILE A 70 34.00 30.39 -20.73
N THR A 71 33.53 31.40 -20.01
CA THR A 71 34.39 32.34 -19.28
C THR A 71 34.09 32.31 -17.78
N VAL A 72 35.14 32.29 -16.96
CA VAL A 72 35.06 32.26 -15.49
C VAL A 72 35.75 33.49 -14.90
N GLU A 73 34.96 34.38 -14.31
CA GLU A 73 35.44 35.62 -13.70
C GLU A 73 35.24 35.59 -12.18
N ASN A 74 36.22 36.07 -11.42
CA ASN A 74 36.05 36.35 -10.00
C ASN A 74 36.91 37.59 -9.64
N PRO A 75 36.33 38.68 -9.12
CA PRO A 75 37.07 39.89 -8.75
C PRO A 75 38.00 39.70 -7.54
N ASP A 76 37.70 38.72 -6.69
CA ASP A 76 38.44 38.43 -5.45
C ASP A 76 39.61 37.47 -5.67
N VAL A 77 39.70 36.84 -6.86
CA VAL A 77 40.80 35.96 -7.27
C VAL A 77 41.53 36.57 -8.48
N PRO A 78 42.49 37.49 -8.26
CA PRO A 78 43.19 38.16 -9.35
C PRO A 78 44.13 37.21 -10.10
N ILE A 79 44.25 37.43 -11.41
CA ILE A 79 45.19 36.72 -12.28
C ILE A 79 46.62 37.08 -11.86
N ASN A 80 47.41 36.08 -11.47
CA ASN A 80 48.84 36.27 -11.19
C ASN A 80 49.59 36.57 -12.50
N THR A 81 50.50 37.56 -12.49
CA THR A 81 51.29 37.95 -13.66
C THR A 81 52.57 37.14 -13.85
N ASP A 82 52.85 36.17 -12.97
CA ASP A 82 53.98 35.26 -13.10
C ASP A 82 53.83 34.34 -14.33
N GLU A 83 54.89 34.24 -15.13
CA GLU A 83 54.88 33.53 -16.40
C GLU A 83 54.62 32.02 -16.19
N GLY A 84 53.46 31.53 -16.67
CA GLY A 84 53.07 30.12 -16.61
C GLY A 84 52.25 29.68 -15.40
N ALA A 85 51.82 30.60 -14.52
CA ALA A 85 50.94 30.29 -13.40
C ALA A 85 49.52 29.89 -13.88
N PRO A 86 48.85 28.90 -13.25
CA PRO A 86 47.48 28.58 -13.58
C PRO A 86 46.54 29.70 -13.07
N HIS A 87 45.48 29.94 -13.82
CA HIS A 87 44.50 30.99 -13.59
C HIS A 87 43.10 30.42 -13.42
N GLY A 88 42.70 29.36 -14.11
CA GLY A 88 41.38 28.78 -13.91
C GLY A 88 41.20 27.46 -14.62
N GLY A 89 40.01 26.89 -14.48
CA GLY A 89 39.62 25.67 -15.16
C GLY A 89 38.11 25.60 -15.34
N PHE A 90 37.70 24.64 -16.15
CA PHE A 90 36.29 24.28 -16.32
C PHE A 90 36.10 22.78 -16.48
N ARG A 91 34.85 22.36 -16.26
CA ARG A 91 34.28 21.09 -16.71
C ARG A 91 32.89 21.37 -17.26
N VAL A 92 32.58 20.89 -18.45
CA VAL A 92 31.25 21.00 -19.07
C VAL A 92 30.74 19.64 -19.51
N SER A 93 29.48 19.36 -19.18
CA SER A 93 28.78 18.14 -19.58
C SER A 93 27.39 18.46 -20.12
N VAL A 94 26.87 17.62 -21.01
CA VAL A 94 25.47 17.65 -21.45
C VAL A 94 24.76 16.42 -20.88
N GLU A 95 23.67 16.63 -20.17
CA GLU A 95 22.88 15.54 -19.58
C GLU A 95 22.42 14.55 -20.66
N ASN A 96 22.47 13.25 -20.35
CA ASN A 96 22.10 12.16 -21.26
C ASN A 96 22.86 12.13 -22.61
N ASN A 97 23.97 12.86 -22.75
CA ASN A 97 24.72 13.01 -23.99
C ASN A 97 23.85 13.49 -25.18
N VAL A 98 22.95 14.44 -24.92
CA VAL A 98 22.13 15.08 -25.96
C VAL A 98 23.02 15.98 -26.84
N GLY A 99 23.55 15.39 -27.90
CA GLY A 99 24.60 15.98 -28.74
C GLY A 99 26.02 15.62 -28.27
N THR A 100 27.03 16.14 -28.95
CA THR A 100 28.44 15.78 -28.71
C THR A 100 29.29 17.01 -28.46
N LEU A 101 30.11 16.99 -27.42
CA LEU A 101 31.07 18.04 -27.10
C LEU A 101 32.46 17.68 -27.62
N GLU A 102 33.14 18.63 -28.25
CA GLU A 102 34.51 18.47 -28.78
C GLU A 102 35.39 19.69 -28.44
N PRO A 103 36.68 19.49 -28.12
CA PRO A 103 37.61 20.59 -27.93
C PRO A 103 37.91 21.29 -29.27
N VAL A 104 38.03 22.63 -29.25
CA VAL A 104 38.35 23.43 -30.45
C VAL A 104 39.85 23.63 -30.62
N ASP A 105 40.60 23.63 -29.52
CA ASP A 105 42.04 23.83 -29.47
C ASP A 105 42.65 23.02 -28.30
N ASP A 106 43.97 23.13 -28.15
CA ASP A 106 44.73 22.41 -27.12
C ASP A 106 44.47 22.89 -25.69
N SER A 107 43.55 23.84 -25.46
CA SER A 107 43.16 24.31 -24.13
C SER A 107 42.11 23.42 -23.44
N ALA A 108 41.50 22.48 -24.17
CA ALA A 108 40.50 21.56 -23.67
C ALA A 108 40.75 20.12 -24.14
N LEU A 109 40.26 19.14 -23.37
CA LEU A 109 40.32 17.72 -23.71
C LEU A 109 39.00 17.03 -23.36
N ASP A 110 38.68 15.96 -24.09
CA ASP A 110 37.54 15.09 -23.84
C ASP A 110 37.92 13.95 -22.90
N ASP A 111 37.16 13.78 -21.81
CA ASP A 111 37.34 12.76 -20.80
C ASP A 111 36.07 11.90 -20.63
N GLY A 112 35.62 11.31 -21.73
CA GLY A 112 34.63 10.23 -21.70
C GLY A 112 33.21 10.68 -21.34
N GLY A 113 32.76 11.81 -21.92
CA GLY A 113 31.38 12.33 -21.78
C GLY A 113 31.27 13.74 -21.22
N PHE A 114 32.40 14.40 -20.96
CA PHE A 114 32.48 15.80 -20.58
C PHE A 114 33.82 16.39 -21.04
N LEU A 115 33.86 17.69 -21.32
CA LEU A 115 35.11 18.39 -21.61
C LEU A 115 35.68 19.01 -20.34
N ILE A 116 37.00 18.91 -20.20
CA ILE A 116 37.78 19.60 -19.18
C ILE A 116 38.90 20.42 -19.83
N HIS A 117 39.53 21.27 -19.04
CA HIS A 117 40.70 22.04 -19.44
C HIS A 117 41.99 21.20 -19.44
N THR A 118 42.96 21.56 -20.28
CA THR A 118 44.33 20.98 -20.28
C THR A 118 45.29 21.76 -19.38
N GLU A 119 46.54 21.31 -19.24
CA GLU A 119 47.60 22.09 -18.59
C GLU A 119 47.85 23.46 -19.25
N GLU A 120 47.68 23.57 -20.57
CA GLU A 120 47.79 24.86 -21.26
C GLU A 120 46.53 25.70 -21.06
N GLY A 121 45.36 25.06 -21.06
CA GLY A 121 44.08 25.68 -20.73
C GLY A 121 44.01 26.21 -19.30
N ASN A 122 44.84 25.71 -18.39
CA ASN A 122 44.91 26.26 -17.03
C ASN A 122 45.42 27.70 -16.98
N LYS A 123 46.12 28.20 -18.01
CA LYS A 123 46.72 29.54 -18.04
C LYS A 123 45.76 30.63 -18.52
N GLN A 124 44.46 30.33 -18.61
CA GLN A 124 43.44 31.27 -19.09
C GLN A 124 42.15 31.17 -18.27
N ARG A 125 41.21 32.08 -18.55
CA ARG A 125 39.88 32.16 -17.90
C ARG A 125 38.73 31.97 -18.87
N SER A 126 39.05 31.70 -20.12
CA SER A 126 38.10 31.64 -21.23
C SER A 126 38.50 30.50 -22.14
N TRP A 127 37.60 29.56 -22.40
CA TRP A 127 37.84 28.38 -23.23
C TRP A 127 36.80 28.30 -24.32
N THR A 128 37.24 27.96 -25.53
CA THR A 128 36.34 27.77 -26.68
C THR A 128 36.12 26.28 -26.88
N VAL A 129 34.86 25.88 -26.93
CA VAL A 129 34.44 24.48 -27.11
C VAL A 129 33.36 24.39 -28.19
N LYS A 130 33.24 23.21 -28.80
CA LYS A 130 32.25 22.94 -29.84
C LYS A 130 31.21 21.96 -29.31
N TRP A 131 29.94 22.24 -29.56
CA TRP A 131 28.84 21.32 -29.35
C TRP A 131 28.13 21.05 -30.67
N THR A 132 28.02 19.78 -31.03
CA THR A 132 27.23 19.32 -32.17
C THR A 132 25.88 18.87 -31.67
N ALA A 133 24.81 19.54 -32.09
CA ALA A 133 23.44 19.23 -31.69
C ALA A 133 23.02 17.82 -32.12
N PRO A 134 22.09 17.16 -31.39
CA PRO A 134 21.60 15.83 -31.74
C PRO A 134 20.85 15.83 -33.08
N SER A 135 20.61 14.64 -33.63
CA SER A 135 19.83 14.46 -34.87
C SER A 135 18.32 14.66 -34.69
N SER A 136 17.84 14.79 -33.45
CA SER A 136 16.44 15.06 -33.11
C SER A 136 16.24 16.51 -32.65
N ASP A 137 15.16 17.15 -33.09
CA ASP A 137 14.75 18.50 -32.64
C ASP A 137 13.64 18.47 -31.58
N THR A 138 13.34 17.30 -31.02
CA THR A 138 12.39 17.14 -29.90
C THR A 138 13.09 17.05 -28.54
N GLU A 139 14.42 17.01 -28.51
CA GLU A 139 15.22 16.86 -27.28
C GLU A 139 15.57 18.24 -26.68
N ILE A 140 15.84 18.25 -25.38
CA ILE A 140 16.33 19.44 -24.66
C ILE A 140 17.74 19.10 -24.17
N ALA A 141 18.73 19.89 -24.60
CA ALA A 141 20.11 19.74 -24.14
C ALA A 141 20.31 20.56 -22.86
N ASN A 142 20.45 19.87 -21.73
CA ASN A 142 20.74 20.48 -20.43
C ASN A 142 22.25 20.47 -20.19
N PHE A 143 22.86 21.64 -20.09
CA PHE A 143 24.28 21.80 -19.85
C PHE A 143 24.55 22.09 -18.39
N LEU A 144 25.57 21.45 -17.85
CA LEU A 144 26.11 21.72 -16.53
C LEU A 144 27.59 22.10 -16.67
N VAL A 145 27.93 23.31 -16.22
CA VAL A 145 29.29 23.84 -16.25
C VAL A 145 29.77 24.07 -14.83
N TYR A 146 30.91 23.49 -14.49
CA TYR A 146 31.70 23.84 -13.33
C TYR A 146 32.85 24.75 -13.78
N GLY A 147 33.07 25.85 -13.09
CA GLY A 147 34.14 26.80 -13.40
C GLY A 147 34.86 27.21 -12.13
N ASN A 148 36.19 27.15 -12.15
CA ASN A 148 37.02 27.53 -11.02
C ASN A 148 38.00 28.65 -11.38
N ALA A 149 38.23 29.48 -10.37
CA ALA A 149 39.06 30.64 -10.36
C ALA A 149 40.22 30.41 -9.41
N VAL A 150 41.44 30.30 -9.94
CA VAL A 150 42.64 30.07 -9.13
C VAL A 150 43.63 31.22 -9.21
N ASN A 151 44.40 31.42 -8.15
CA ASN A 151 45.39 32.50 -8.03
C ASN A 151 46.82 32.09 -8.45
N GLY A 152 47.03 30.81 -8.75
CA GLY A 152 48.30 30.30 -9.28
C GLY A 152 49.44 30.21 -8.27
N ASN A 153 49.17 30.26 -6.96
CA ASN A 153 50.19 30.17 -5.90
C ASN A 153 50.74 28.74 -5.67
N GLY A 154 50.16 27.72 -6.32
CA GLY A 154 50.57 26.32 -6.23
C GLY A 154 50.30 25.65 -4.88
N ALA A 155 49.53 26.30 -3.99
CA ALA A 155 49.14 25.74 -2.70
C ALA A 155 47.81 24.96 -2.81
N PRO A 156 47.66 23.82 -2.11
CA PRO A 156 46.35 23.19 -1.95
C PRO A 156 45.42 24.13 -1.16
N ASP A 157 44.26 24.46 -1.73
CA ASP A 157 43.30 25.45 -1.25
C ASP A 157 42.67 25.05 0.10
N MET A 158 43.40 25.32 1.19
CA MET A 158 42.90 25.23 2.57
C MET A 158 42.63 26.61 3.18
N ASP A 159 42.92 27.69 2.45
CA ASP A 159 42.81 29.09 2.89
C ASP A 159 41.69 29.87 2.18
N GLY A 160 40.97 29.27 1.23
CA GLY A 160 39.88 29.90 0.49
C GLY A 160 40.37 30.91 -0.54
N SER A 161 41.61 30.75 -1.01
CA SER A 161 42.25 31.67 -1.94
C SER A 161 41.96 31.36 -3.41
N ASP A 162 41.37 30.20 -3.67
CA ASP A 162 40.76 29.81 -4.94
C ASP A 162 39.25 29.66 -4.75
N GLN A 163 38.47 29.93 -5.80
CA GLN A 163 37.01 29.99 -5.72
C GLN A 163 36.37 29.27 -6.91
N TRP A 164 35.16 28.73 -6.76
CA TRP A 164 34.47 28.07 -7.86
C TRP A 164 32.96 28.23 -7.76
N ASN A 165 32.29 28.03 -8.90
CA ASN A 165 30.84 28.00 -8.98
C ASN A 165 30.39 26.99 -10.06
N LYS A 166 29.08 26.79 -10.16
CA LYS A 166 28.45 26.04 -11.23
C LYS A 166 27.35 26.84 -11.92
N LYS A 167 27.08 26.51 -13.18
CA LYS A 167 25.99 27.09 -13.96
C LYS A 167 25.30 26.02 -14.77
N GLU A 168 23.97 26.05 -14.72
CA GLU A 168 23.10 25.20 -15.51
C GLU A 168 22.38 26.07 -16.54
N PHE A 169 22.24 25.57 -17.77
CA PHE A 169 21.47 26.24 -18.82
C PHE A 169 20.96 25.21 -19.84
N THR A 170 19.95 25.59 -20.60
CA THR A 170 19.25 24.69 -21.52
C THR A 170 19.21 25.25 -22.93
N VAL A 171 19.32 24.37 -23.93
CA VAL A 171 19.10 24.67 -25.34
C VAL A 171 18.08 23.67 -25.89
N SER A 172 16.94 24.17 -26.36
CA SER A 172 15.82 23.31 -26.79
C SER A 172 15.85 23.07 -28.29
N GLY A 173 15.45 21.87 -28.74
CA GLY A 173 15.18 21.64 -30.15
C GLY A 173 13.94 22.43 -30.61
N ILE A 174 13.84 22.71 -31.91
CA ILE A 174 12.75 23.56 -32.46
C ILE A 174 11.34 22.99 -32.22
N ASN A 175 11.23 21.67 -32.06
CA ASN A 175 10.00 20.95 -31.77
C ASN A 175 9.99 20.34 -30.36
N ALA A 176 10.95 20.69 -29.51
CA ALA A 176 10.93 20.32 -28.12
C ALA A 176 9.79 21.11 -27.47
N ASP A 177 8.62 20.47 -27.34
CA ASP A 177 7.52 21.01 -26.56
C ASP A 177 8.08 21.18 -25.14
N PRO A 178 8.16 22.40 -24.58
CA PRO A 178 8.58 22.58 -23.20
C PRO A 178 7.51 21.88 -22.38
N ALA A 179 7.78 20.62 -22.00
CA ALA A 179 6.86 19.67 -21.40
C ALA A 179 5.82 20.45 -20.61
N ALA A 180 4.60 20.57 -21.16
CA ALA A 180 3.56 21.37 -20.55
C ALA A 180 3.47 20.88 -19.11
N ALA A 181 3.89 21.72 -18.15
CA ALA A 181 4.24 21.27 -16.80
C ALA A 181 3.12 20.37 -16.27
N SER A 182 3.31 19.05 -16.38
CA SER A 182 2.45 18.12 -15.71
C SER A 182 2.75 18.44 -14.26
N ALA A 183 1.73 18.84 -13.51
CA ALA A 183 1.93 18.98 -12.07
C ALA A 183 2.52 17.64 -11.62
N GLU A 184 3.75 17.66 -11.06
CA GLU A 184 4.45 16.45 -10.65
C GLU A 184 3.43 15.55 -9.95
N ALA A 185 3.36 14.27 -10.31
CA ALA A 185 2.27 13.45 -9.84
C ALA A 185 2.27 13.35 -8.31
N LEU A 186 3.44 13.53 -7.70
CA LEU A 186 3.62 13.76 -6.27
C LEU A 186 2.86 15.01 -5.77
N THR A 187 3.01 16.15 -6.44
CA THR A 187 2.25 17.38 -6.17
C THR A 187 0.75 17.17 -6.32
N ILE A 188 0.30 16.43 -7.34
CA ILE A 188 -1.12 16.07 -7.50
C ILE A 188 -1.59 15.24 -6.31
N LEU A 189 -0.87 14.17 -5.97
CA LEU A 189 -1.19 13.29 -4.85
C LEU A 189 -1.27 14.08 -3.54
N MET A 190 -0.28 14.94 -3.30
CA MET A 190 -0.21 15.81 -2.12
C MET A 190 -1.35 16.80 -2.06
N THR A 191 -1.69 17.42 -3.19
CA THR A 191 -2.82 18.33 -3.31
C THR A 191 -4.12 17.60 -3.04
N VAL A 192 -4.30 16.37 -3.55
CA VAL A 192 -5.52 15.58 -3.33
C VAL A 192 -5.62 15.11 -1.88
N ILE A 193 -4.52 14.64 -1.26
CA ILE A 193 -4.50 14.28 0.16
C ILE A 193 -4.82 15.51 1.02
N GLY A 194 -4.15 16.64 0.76
CA GLY A 194 -4.40 17.90 1.46
C GLY A 194 -5.85 18.39 1.30
N LEU A 195 -6.39 18.34 0.08
CA LEU A 195 -7.78 18.66 -0.21
C LEU A 195 -8.73 17.71 0.50
N ALA A 196 -8.46 16.40 0.51
CA ALA A 196 -9.30 15.41 1.17
C ALA A 196 -9.31 15.61 2.69
N LEU A 197 -8.15 15.84 3.31
CA LEU A 197 -8.04 16.19 4.73
C LEU A 197 -8.76 17.51 5.03
N GLY A 198 -8.62 18.52 4.16
CA GLY A 198 -9.34 19.79 4.25
C GLY A 198 -10.85 19.61 4.16
N LEU A 199 -11.33 18.82 3.21
CA LEU A 199 -12.76 18.49 3.04
C LEU A 199 -13.30 17.67 4.21
N ILE A 200 -12.50 16.78 4.80
CA ILE A 200 -12.88 16.05 6.02
C ILE A 200 -13.01 17.02 7.19
N LEU A 201 -12.04 17.93 7.36
CA LEU A 201 -12.06 18.94 8.42
C LEU A 201 -13.27 19.86 8.26
N VAL A 202 -13.44 20.47 7.08
CA VAL A 202 -14.58 21.34 6.74
C VAL A 202 -15.89 20.57 6.85
N GLY A 203 -15.94 19.33 6.38
CA GLY A 203 -17.11 18.45 6.48
C GLY A 203 -17.48 18.16 7.93
N SER A 204 -16.50 17.90 8.79
CA SER A 204 -16.71 17.67 10.23
C SER A 204 -17.20 18.95 10.93
N MET A 205 -16.59 20.09 10.62
CA MET A 205 -17.02 21.40 11.11
C MET A 205 -18.42 21.76 10.63
N TRP A 206 -18.74 21.46 9.37
CA TRP A 206 -20.07 21.66 8.78
C TRP A 206 -21.13 20.75 9.41
N VAL A 207 -20.80 19.47 9.63
CA VAL A 207 -21.69 18.54 10.36
C VAL A 207 -21.93 19.03 11.78
N PHE A 208 -20.92 19.57 12.44
CA PHE A 208 -21.06 20.17 13.76
C PHE A 208 -21.93 21.45 13.73
N TYR A 209 -21.62 22.38 12.83
CA TYR A 209 -22.39 23.62 12.60
C TYR A 209 -23.85 23.34 12.30
N THR A 210 -24.15 22.40 11.39
CA THR A 210 -25.54 22.07 11.03
C THR A 210 -26.34 21.43 12.16
N ARG A 211 -25.69 20.82 13.15
CA ARG A 211 -26.36 20.28 14.34
C ARG A 211 -26.58 21.33 15.42
N ASN A 212 -25.69 22.31 15.52
CA ASN A 212 -25.71 23.35 16.55
C ASN A 212 -25.29 24.71 15.97
N PRO A 213 -26.09 25.33 15.09
CA PRO A 213 -25.68 26.55 14.39
C PRO A 213 -25.52 27.73 15.36
N ASP A 214 -26.40 27.81 16.36
CA ASP A 214 -26.48 28.93 17.31
C ASP A 214 -25.36 28.92 18.36
N THR A 215 -24.62 27.82 18.50
CA THR A 215 -23.55 27.65 19.51
C THR A 215 -22.18 27.34 18.90
N PHE A 216 -22.04 27.53 17.59
CA PHE A 216 -20.80 27.26 16.88
C PHE A 216 -19.65 28.14 17.40
N SER A 217 -18.63 27.51 17.97
CA SER A 217 -17.35 28.11 18.33
C SER A 217 -16.25 27.05 18.22
N ILE A 218 -14.99 27.46 18.13
CA ILE A 218 -13.84 26.55 18.11
C ILE A 218 -13.84 25.68 19.39
N GLY A 219 -14.19 26.27 20.54
CA GLY A 219 -14.32 25.53 21.80
C GLY A 219 -15.42 24.47 21.77
N ALA A 220 -16.57 24.78 21.17
CA ALA A 220 -17.67 23.83 21.03
C ALA A 220 -17.38 22.73 19.99
N PHE A 221 -16.66 23.05 18.92
CA PHE A 221 -16.16 22.06 17.95
C PHE A 221 -15.14 21.11 18.59
N TRP A 222 -14.21 21.63 19.40
CA TRP A 222 -13.30 20.79 20.18
C TRP A 222 -14.05 19.90 21.18
N ALA A 223 -15.08 20.43 21.85
CA ALA A 223 -15.94 19.65 22.73
C ALA A 223 -16.71 18.54 21.96
N TYR A 224 -17.00 18.73 20.68
CA TYR A 224 -17.57 17.70 19.80
C TYR A 224 -16.55 16.64 19.37
N LEU A 225 -15.30 17.03 19.08
CA LEU A 225 -14.23 16.10 18.69
C LEU A 225 -13.70 15.26 19.86
N LYS A 226 -13.55 15.86 21.05
CA LYS A 226 -12.96 15.23 22.22
C LYS A 226 -13.55 13.84 22.54
N PRO A 227 -14.88 13.64 22.55
CA PRO A 227 -15.48 12.31 22.74
C PRO A 227 -14.98 11.26 21.75
N TRP A 228 -14.78 11.60 20.47
CA TRP A 228 -14.24 10.68 19.47
C TRP A 228 -12.75 10.38 19.69
N LEU A 229 -11.97 11.37 20.13
CA LEU A 229 -10.55 11.21 20.41
C LEU A 229 -10.29 10.31 21.63
N THR A 230 -11.17 10.35 22.62
CA THR A 230 -11.01 9.63 23.90
C THR A 230 -11.97 8.46 24.06
N THR A 231 -12.70 8.06 23.01
CA THR A 231 -13.71 7.01 23.11
C THR A 231 -13.09 5.64 23.36
N THR A 232 -13.78 4.83 24.17
CA THR A 232 -13.47 3.40 24.33
C THR A 232 -14.63 2.52 23.85
N ASP A 233 -15.72 3.11 23.37
CA ASP A 233 -16.88 2.36 22.91
C ASP A 233 -16.54 1.63 21.60
N HIS A 234 -16.59 0.30 21.59
CA HIS A 234 -16.29 -0.52 20.41
C HIS A 234 -17.06 -0.09 19.15
N LYS A 235 -18.27 0.48 19.28
CA LYS A 235 -19.05 0.99 18.15
C LYS A 235 -18.40 2.24 17.55
N GLN A 236 -17.97 3.17 18.39
CA GLN A 236 -17.32 4.41 17.93
C GLN A 236 -15.91 4.12 17.40
N VAL A 237 -15.14 3.28 18.10
CA VAL A 237 -13.83 2.82 17.61
C VAL A 237 -13.99 2.07 16.30
N GLY A 238 -15.00 1.22 16.15
CA GLY A 238 -15.32 0.54 14.88
C GLY A 238 -15.64 1.49 13.74
N ILE A 239 -16.38 2.58 14.00
CA ILE A 239 -16.61 3.64 13.01
C ILE A 239 -15.30 4.33 12.63
N LEU A 240 -14.42 4.62 13.60
CA LEU A 240 -13.12 5.24 13.35
C LEU A 240 -12.25 4.36 12.45
N TYR A 241 -12.13 3.06 12.77
CA TYR A 241 -11.44 2.07 11.94
C TYR A 241 -11.99 2.01 10.53
N PHE A 242 -13.32 1.93 10.39
CA PHE A 242 -13.97 1.87 9.08
C PHE A 242 -13.73 3.13 8.26
N LEU A 243 -13.92 4.32 8.83
CA LEU A 243 -13.72 5.59 8.13
C LEU A 243 -12.26 5.81 7.74
N TYR A 244 -11.33 5.45 8.63
CA TYR A 244 -9.90 5.46 8.35
C TYR A 244 -9.57 4.54 7.17
N GLY A 245 -10.01 3.29 7.24
CA GLY A 245 -9.77 2.32 6.18
C GLY A 245 -10.41 2.71 4.85
N PHE A 246 -11.62 3.26 4.89
CA PHE A 246 -12.32 3.73 3.70
C PHE A 246 -11.66 4.98 3.09
N PHE A 247 -11.09 5.87 3.91
CA PHE A 247 -10.27 6.97 3.40
C PHE A 247 -9.04 6.46 2.66
N PHE A 248 -8.27 5.56 3.28
CA PHE A 248 -7.09 4.98 2.63
C PHE A 248 -7.43 4.06 1.47
N PHE A 249 -8.62 3.47 1.41
CA PHE A 249 -9.12 2.78 0.21
C PHE A 249 -9.20 3.73 -0.98
N LEU A 250 -9.68 4.97 -0.78
CA LEU A 250 -9.72 5.98 -1.84
C LEU A 250 -8.30 6.48 -2.20
N VAL A 251 -7.42 6.69 -1.21
CA VAL A 251 -6.02 7.09 -1.44
C VAL A 251 -5.26 6.01 -2.22
N GLY A 252 -5.33 4.76 -1.78
CA GLY A 252 -4.74 3.62 -2.48
C GLY A 252 -5.32 3.47 -3.88
N GLY A 253 -6.63 3.70 -4.06
CA GLY A 253 -7.28 3.66 -5.36
C GLY A 253 -6.74 4.73 -6.30
N LEU A 254 -6.56 5.95 -5.80
CA LEU A 254 -5.97 7.06 -6.56
C LEU A 254 -4.55 6.74 -7.01
N LEU A 255 -3.69 6.19 -6.13
CA LEU A 255 -2.34 5.75 -6.49
C LEU A 255 -2.36 4.77 -7.66
N ALA A 256 -3.32 3.83 -7.66
CA ALA A 256 -3.50 2.91 -8.79
C ALA A 256 -3.91 3.62 -10.08
N LEU A 257 -4.82 4.58 -10.01
CA LEU A 257 -5.23 5.32 -11.20
C LEU A 257 -4.06 6.10 -11.81
N LEU A 258 -3.18 6.69 -11.00
CA LEU A 258 -2.02 7.44 -11.47
C LEU A 258 -1.06 6.56 -12.29
N PHE A 259 -0.63 5.41 -11.77
CA PHE A 259 0.24 4.52 -12.56
C PHE A 259 -0.50 3.80 -13.70
N ARG A 260 -1.84 3.72 -13.66
CA ARG A 260 -2.63 3.25 -14.82
C ARG A 260 -2.69 4.29 -15.93
N ILE A 261 -2.64 5.59 -15.62
CA ILE A 261 -2.47 6.64 -16.64
C ILE A 261 -1.10 6.47 -17.30
N GLN A 262 -0.04 6.30 -16.51
CA GLN A 262 1.30 5.99 -17.02
C GLN A 262 1.28 4.79 -17.99
N LEU A 263 0.65 3.69 -17.58
CA LEU A 263 0.58 2.48 -18.40
C LEU A 263 -0.51 2.46 -19.46
N ALA A 264 -1.21 3.57 -19.73
CA ALA A 264 -2.28 3.59 -20.73
C ALA A 264 -1.71 3.57 -22.15
N LEU A 265 -0.52 4.14 -22.35
CA LEU A 265 0.15 4.29 -23.63
C LEU A 265 1.57 3.70 -23.54
N PRO A 266 2.10 3.14 -24.65
CA PRO A 266 3.51 2.78 -24.74
C PRO A 266 4.38 4.03 -24.62
N GLU A 267 5.57 3.89 -24.01
CA GLU A 267 6.57 4.97 -23.91
C GLU A 267 6.05 6.29 -23.33
N ASN A 268 5.00 6.22 -22.52
CA ASN A 268 4.41 7.37 -21.85
C ASN A 268 5.38 7.97 -20.82
N ASP A 269 5.27 9.27 -20.58
CA ASP A 269 6.15 10.06 -19.71
C ASP A 269 5.39 10.73 -18.55
N PHE A 270 4.16 10.29 -18.28
CA PHE A 270 3.30 10.87 -17.24
C PHE A 270 3.86 10.75 -15.81
N LEU A 271 4.54 9.64 -15.49
CA LEU A 271 5.29 9.44 -14.25
C LEU A 271 6.77 9.25 -14.57
N THR A 272 7.64 9.72 -13.69
CA THR A 272 9.04 9.26 -13.67
C THR A 272 9.14 7.80 -13.19
N TYR A 273 10.30 7.18 -13.38
CA TYR A 273 10.58 5.82 -12.88
C TYR A 273 10.41 5.73 -11.35
N ASP A 274 10.95 6.71 -10.62
CA ASP A 274 10.92 6.74 -9.16
C ASP A 274 9.50 6.96 -8.62
N GLU A 275 8.73 7.86 -9.23
CA GLU A 275 7.32 8.06 -8.88
C GLU A 275 6.50 6.79 -9.11
N TYR A 276 6.68 6.11 -10.24
CA TYR A 276 5.96 4.87 -10.54
C TYR A 276 6.27 3.78 -9.49
N ASN A 277 7.54 3.56 -9.19
CA ASN A 277 7.96 2.54 -8.22
C ASN A 277 7.45 2.88 -6.81
N SER A 278 7.51 4.15 -6.42
CA SER A 278 6.99 4.64 -5.16
C SER A 278 5.46 4.50 -5.05
N PHE A 279 4.72 4.89 -6.08
CA PHE A 279 3.26 4.83 -6.08
C PHE A 279 2.76 3.40 -6.12
N PHE A 280 3.43 2.52 -6.85
CA PHE A 280 3.14 1.09 -6.82
C PHE A 280 3.38 0.51 -5.41
N THR A 281 4.50 0.85 -4.78
CA THR A 281 4.87 0.43 -3.41
C THR A 281 3.81 0.86 -2.40
N LEU A 282 3.42 2.13 -2.45
CA LEU A 282 2.44 2.72 -1.56
C LEU A 282 1.03 2.23 -1.86
N HIS A 283 0.65 1.98 -3.11
CA HIS A 283 -0.66 1.41 -3.47
C HIS A 283 -0.89 0.07 -2.78
N GLY A 284 0.03 -0.88 -2.96
CA GLY A 284 -0.09 -2.22 -2.38
C GLY A 284 -0.14 -2.17 -0.85
N THR A 285 0.75 -1.38 -0.24
CA THR A 285 0.83 -1.19 1.21
C THR A 285 -0.44 -0.55 1.77
N THR A 286 -0.92 0.51 1.11
CA THR A 286 -2.11 1.26 1.53
C THR A 286 -3.36 0.40 1.43
N MET A 287 -3.55 -0.32 0.31
CA MET A 287 -4.73 -1.14 0.09
C MET A 287 -4.84 -2.29 1.09
N ILE A 288 -3.73 -2.95 1.43
CA ILE A 288 -3.73 -4.09 2.34
C ILE A 288 -3.79 -3.62 3.79
N PHE A 289 -2.79 -2.83 4.22
CA PHE A 289 -2.57 -2.54 5.63
C PHE A 289 -3.34 -1.32 6.14
N LEU A 290 -3.58 -0.31 5.30
CA LEU A 290 -4.24 0.93 5.71
C LEU A 290 -5.71 0.98 5.32
N ALA A 291 -6.15 0.17 4.35
CA ALA A 291 -7.52 0.14 3.87
C ALA A 291 -8.27 -1.13 4.28
N ALA A 292 -7.97 -2.29 3.68
CA ALA A 292 -8.73 -3.52 3.86
C ALA A 292 -8.73 -4.00 5.32
N MET A 293 -7.55 -4.06 5.95
CA MET A 293 -7.41 -4.46 7.35
C MET A 293 -8.23 -3.54 8.30
N PRO A 294 -8.06 -2.20 8.28
CA PRO A 294 -8.87 -1.33 9.12
C PRO A 294 -10.38 -1.38 8.83
N MET A 295 -10.79 -1.52 7.56
CA MET A 295 -12.21 -1.68 7.24
C MET A 295 -12.81 -2.94 7.88
N ILE A 296 -12.11 -4.07 7.77
CA ILE A 296 -12.50 -5.34 8.42
C ILE A 296 -12.50 -5.19 9.94
N ALA A 297 -11.45 -4.59 10.51
CA ALA A 297 -11.38 -4.29 11.93
C ALA A 297 -12.55 -3.39 12.40
N GLY A 298 -13.04 -2.50 11.53
CA GLY A 298 -14.24 -1.70 11.77
C GLY A 298 -15.49 -2.57 11.93
N PHE A 299 -15.70 -3.54 11.03
CA PHE A 299 -16.78 -4.53 11.15
C PHE A 299 -16.62 -5.43 12.38
N MET A 300 -15.40 -5.91 12.66
CA MET A 300 -15.11 -6.72 13.85
C MET A 300 -15.46 -5.96 15.12
N ASN A 301 -14.99 -4.73 15.26
CA ASN A 301 -15.27 -3.86 16.40
C ASN A 301 -16.77 -3.62 16.58
N TYR A 302 -17.46 -3.28 15.50
CA TYR A 302 -18.87 -2.89 15.59
C TYR A 302 -19.80 -4.08 15.79
N ILE A 303 -19.62 -5.16 15.03
CA ILE A 303 -20.60 -6.26 14.91
C ILE A 303 -20.30 -7.41 15.86
N LEU A 304 -19.05 -7.80 16.09
CA LEU A 304 -18.73 -8.99 16.89
C LEU A 304 -19.32 -8.92 18.31
N PRO A 305 -19.14 -7.83 19.08
CA PRO A 305 -19.71 -7.78 20.44
C PRO A 305 -21.24 -7.86 20.43
N LEU A 306 -21.88 -7.29 19.40
CA LEU A 306 -23.34 -7.37 19.23
C LEU A 306 -23.80 -8.80 18.94
N GLN A 307 -23.09 -9.52 18.07
CA GLN A 307 -23.41 -10.90 17.69
C GLN A 307 -23.28 -11.90 18.85
N ILE A 308 -22.36 -11.66 19.79
CA ILE A 308 -22.17 -12.52 20.95
C ILE A 308 -22.93 -12.05 22.20
N GLY A 309 -23.68 -10.95 22.11
CA GLY A 309 -24.42 -10.40 23.25
C GLY A 309 -23.54 -9.73 24.33
N ALA A 310 -22.31 -9.33 23.97
CA ALA A 310 -21.39 -8.63 24.87
C ALA A 310 -21.73 -7.13 24.96
N LYS A 311 -21.41 -6.52 26.10
CA LYS A 311 -21.62 -5.08 26.32
C LYS A 311 -20.59 -4.20 25.60
N ASP A 312 -19.36 -4.70 25.52
CA ASP A 312 -18.17 -4.09 24.92
C ASP A 312 -17.11 -5.19 24.67
N LEU A 313 -15.92 -4.82 24.21
CA LEU A 313 -14.75 -5.69 24.15
C LEU A 313 -14.09 -5.89 25.54
N ALA A 314 -13.26 -6.92 25.68
CA ALA A 314 -12.58 -7.27 26.93
C ALA A 314 -11.62 -6.18 27.42
N PHE A 315 -10.92 -5.51 26.50
CA PHE A 315 -9.97 -4.45 26.80
C PHE A 315 -10.28 -3.17 25.99
N PRO A 316 -11.30 -2.38 26.37
CA PRO A 316 -11.75 -1.22 25.59
C PRO A 316 -10.67 -0.14 25.34
N ARG A 317 -9.74 0.04 26.30
CA ARG A 317 -8.63 1.00 26.14
C ARG A 317 -7.53 0.49 25.20
N ILE A 318 -7.25 -0.81 25.22
CA ILE A 318 -6.30 -1.44 24.29
C ILE A 318 -6.84 -1.33 22.87
N ASN A 319 -8.16 -1.47 22.71
CA ASN A 319 -8.84 -1.27 21.43
C ASN A 319 -8.62 0.13 20.86
N ALA A 320 -8.84 1.17 21.68
CA ALA A 320 -8.62 2.55 21.27
C ALA A 320 -7.13 2.83 20.97
N LEU A 321 -6.21 2.28 21.79
CA LEU A 321 -4.77 2.38 21.53
C LEU A 321 -4.40 1.75 20.18
N GLY A 322 -4.92 0.55 19.88
CA GLY A 322 -4.74 -0.12 18.58
C GLY A 322 -5.07 0.81 17.42
N PHE A 323 -6.22 1.47 17.47
CA PHE A 323 -6.62 2.44 16.44
C PHE A 323 -5.61 3.58 16.29
N TRP A 324 -5.20 4.20 17.40
CA TRP A 324 -4.30 5.35 17.36
C TRP A 324 -2.89 5.01 16.87
N LEU A 325 -2.42 3.77 17.06
CA LEU A 325 -1.15 3.31 16.49
C LEU A 325 -1.21 3.26 14.95
N ILE A 326 -2.33 2.84 14.37
CA ILE A 326 -2.51 2.87 12.90
C ILE A 326 -2.52 4.32 12.39
N VAL A 327 -3.21 5.22 13.09
CA VAL A 327 -3.23 6.65 12.74
C VAL A 327 -1.82 7.26 12.77
N ALA A 328 -0.97 6.85 13.72
CA ALA A 328 0.42 7.29 13.78
C ALA A 328 1.32 6.61 12.73
N ALA A 329 0.97 5.42 12.26
CA ALA A 329 1.74 4.68 11.26
C ALA A 329 1.60 5.24 9.84
N ALA A 330 0.40 5.71 9.46
CA ALA A 330 0.18 6.29 8.13
C ALA A 330 1.13 7.45 7.80
N PRO A 331 1.34 8.45 8.68
CA PRO A 331 2.36 9.46 8.49
C PRO A 331 3.73 8.88 8.17
N LEU A 332 4.21 7.92 8.97
CA LEU A 332 5.52 7.31 8.73
C LEU A 332 5.62 6.65 7.35
N ILE A 333 4.58 5.92 6.93
CA ILE A 333 4.51 5.25 5.61
C ILE A 333 4.59 6.24 4.45
N PHE A 334 3.95 7.40 4.59
CA PHE A 334 3.92 8.43 3.54
C PHE A 334 5.01 9.49 3.72
N THR A 335 5.91 9.37 4.70
CA THR A 335 6.93 10.39 4.98
C THR A 335 7.81 10.69 3.78
N GLY A 336 8.24 9.65 3.07
CA GLY A 336 9.07 9.82 1.88
C GLY A 336 8.42 10.64 0.76
N ILE A 337 7.08 10.64 0.66
CA ILE A 337 6.38 11.52 -0.30
C ILE A 337 6.58 12.99 0.06
N TRP A 338 6.58 13.34 1.35
CA TRP A 338 6.73 14.74 1.78
C TRP A 338 8.16 15.24 1.73
N SER A 339 9.13 14.33 1.84
CA SER A 339 10.56 14.65 1.80
C SER A 339 11.17 14.54 0.41
N GLY A 340 10.43 14.03 -0.60
CA GLY A 340 10.97 13.75 -1.94
C GLY A 340 11.78 12.45 -2.03
N GLU A 341 11.78 11.63 -0.98
CA GLU A 341 12.50 10.36 -0.88
C GLU A 341 11.52 9.22 -0.63
N ALA A 342 10.52 9.07 -1.49
CA ALA A 342 9.47 8.06 -1.32
C ALA A 342 10.03 6.63 -1.33
N ALA A 343 9.41 5.74 -0.55
CA ALA A 343 9.81 4.34 -0.51
C ALA A 343 9.38 3.64 -1.81
N ASP A 344 10.34 3.04 -2.49
CA ASP A 344 10.20 2.37 -3.78
C ASP A 344 10.44 0.84 -3.69
N ILE A 345 10.46 0.32 -2.46
CA ILE A 345 10.89 -1.04 -2.12
C ILE A 345 9.81 -2.13 -2.23
N THR A 346 8.68 -1.81 -2.85
CA THR A 346 7.46 -2.63 -2.95
C THR A 346 6.77 -2.89 -1.61
N TRP A 347 5.48 -3.28 -1.64
CA TRP A 347 4.73 -3.63 -0.42
C TRP A 347 5.30 -4.85 0.34
N VAL A 348 6.20 -5.60 -0.30
CA VAL A 348 6.84 -6.78 0.28
C VAL A 348 8.14 -6.40 1.01
N MET A 349 8.86 -5.36 0.57
CA MET A 349 10.12 -4.90 1.16
C MET A 349 11.25 -5.94 1.06
N TYR A 350 11.42 -6.59 -0.10
CA TYR A 350 12.46 -7.62 -0.25
C TYR A 350 13.89 -7.04 -0.18
N PRO A 351 14.76 -7.56 0.70
CA PRO A 351 16.20 -7.39 0.57
C PRO A 351 16.72 -8.24 -0.60
N PRO A 352 17.87 -7.87 -1.21
CA PRO A 352 18.74 -6.75 -0.84
C PRO A 352 18.21 -5.35 -1.24
N TYR A 353 17.14 -5.27 -2.03
CA TYR A 353 16.61 -4.00 -2.54
C TYR A 353 16.07 -3.07 -1.45
N SER A 354 15.47 -3.61 -0.40
CA SER A 354 14.96 -2.80 0.72
C SER A 354 16.03 -2.39 1.73
N SER A 355 17.23 -2.98 1.65
CA SER A 355 18.32 -2.76 2.61
C SER A 355 19.49 -1.98 2.03
N LEU A 356 19.65 -1.91 0.70
CA LEU A 356 20.66 -1.25 -0.16
C LEU A 356 22.11 -1.03 0.35
N ALA A 357 22.51 -1.61 1.47
CA ALA A 357 23.88 -1.96 1.77
C ALA A 357 24.20 -3.26 1.00
N GLY A 358 25.03 -3.18 -0.04
CA GLY A 358 25.64 -4.37 -0.67
C GLY A 358 25.30 -4.68 -2.13
N LEU A 359 24.71 -3.74 -2.90
CA LEU A 359 24.59 -3.84 -4.36
C LEU A 359 25.51 -2.87 -5.14
N GLY A 360 26.53 -2.31 -4.49
CA GLY A 360 27.50 -1.41 -5.13
C GLY A 360 27.08 0.07 -5.19
N THR A 361 25.90 0.41 -4.67
CA THR A 361 25.54 1.78 -4.33
C THR A 361 26.04 2.08 -2.92
N ASP A 362 26.98 3.01 -2.76
CA ASP A 362 27.52 3.44 -1.44
C ASP A 362 26.47 4.15 -0.55
N GLN A 363 25.22 4.19 -0.98
CA GLN A 363 24.12 4.85 -0.30
C GLN A 363 23.18 3.77 0.29
N GLY A 364 23.07 3.75 1.62
CA GLY A 364 22.06 2.95 2.33
C GLY A 364 20.63 3.42 1.98
N PRO A 365 19.59 2.81 2.58
CA PRO A 365 18.21 3.18 2.29
C PRO A 365 17.95 4.64 2.64
N ASN A 366 17.20 5.34 1.79
CA ASN A 366 16.84 6.74 2.00
C ASN A 366 15.96 6.93 3.25
N SER A 367 15.84 8.17 3.72
CA SER A 367 15.17 8.46 5.00
C SER A 367 13.68 8.11 4.96
N GLY A 368 13.02 8.29 3.81
CA GLY A 368 11.61 7.93 3.63
C GLY A 368 11.37 6.42 3.63
N THR A 369 12.32 5.62 3.15
CA THR A 369 12.29 4.16 3.23
C THR A 369 12.42 3.67 4.66
N ILE A 370 13.32 4.27 5.45
CA ILE A 370 13.47 3.97 6.88
C ILE A 370 12.17 4.32 7.64
N ALA A 371 11.59 5.50 7.35
CA ALA A 371 10.31 5.90 7.93
C ALA A 371 9.16 4.96 7.53
N PHE A 372 9.14 4.51 6.27
CA PHE A 372 8.17 3.53 5.79
C PHE A 372 8.25 2.23 6.59
N ILE A 373 9.45 1.65 6.75
CA ILE A 373 9.68 0.41 7.51
C ILE A 373 9.26 0.59 8.98
N ALA A 374 9.58 1.74 9.60
CA ALA A 374 9.14 2.06 10.95
C ALA A 374 7.60 2.17 11.07
N GLY A 375 6.94 2.72 10.06
CA GLY A 375 5.47 2.74 9.96
C GLY A 375 4.88 1.34 9.89
N ILE A 376 5.46 0.44 9.10
CA ILE A 376 5.07 -0.98 9.04
C ILE A 376 5.23 -1.66 10.41
N ALA A 377 6.32 -1.42 11.13
CA ALA A 377 6.51 -1.96 12.48
C ALA A 377 5.40 -1.51 13.45
N LEU A 378 4.97 -0.25 13.34
CA LEU A 378 3.90 0.31 14.17
C LEU A 378 2.53 -0.30 13.85
N LEU A 379 2.26 -0.63 12.59
CA LEU A 379 1.07 -1.40 12.19
C LEU A 379 1.06 -2.80 12.83
N GLY A 380 2.22 -3.47 12.87
CA GLY A 380 2.35 -4.76 13.55
C GLY A 380 2.01 -4.70 15.05
N ALA A 381 2.42 -3.63 15.73
CA ALA A 381 2.04 -3.39 17.13
C ALA A 381 0.53 -3.20 17.30
N SER A 382 -0.11 -2.42 16.42
CA SER A 382 -1.57 -2.22 16.44
C SER A 382 -2.37 -3.52 16.28
N SER A 383 -2.00 -4.33 15.29
CA SER A 383 -2.65 -5.60 14.97
C SER A 383 -2.52 -6.60 16.13
N THR A 384 -1.36 -6.64 16.79
CA THR A 384 -1.13 -7.49 17.98
C THR A 384 -2.09 -7.14 19.12
N LEU A 385 -2.21 -5.86 19.46
CA LEU A 385 -3.09 -5.38 20.53
C LEU A 385 -4.57 -5.67 20.23
N SER A 386 -4.98 -5.46 18.99
CA SER A 386 -6.34 -5.74 18.53
C SER A 386 -6.65 -7.24 18.61
N GLY A 387 -5.72 -8.09 18.20
CA GLY A 387 -5.92 -9.54 18.18
C GLY A 387 -6.15 -10.13 19.58
N VAL A 388 -5.33 -9.78 20.56
CA VAL A 388 -5.50 -10.22 21.97
C VAL A 388 -6.89 -9.87 22.50
N ASN A 389 -7.38 -8.68 22.14
CA ASN A 389 -8.68 -8.19 22.59
C ASN A 389 -9.85 -8.99 22.00
N PHE A 390 -9.85 -9.26 20.69
CA PHE A 390 -10.92 -10.03 20.05
C PHE A 390 -10.96 -11.48 20.50
N VAL A 391 -9.79 -12.13 20.69
CA VAL A 391 -9.73 -13.50 21.23
C VAL A 391 -10.33 -13.53 22.63
N THR A 392 -9.85 -12.65 23.53
CA THR A 392 -10.30 -12.65 24.92
C THR A 392 -11.80 -12.35 25.02
N THR A 393 -12.29 -11.38 24.24
CA THR A 393 -13.73 -11.06 24.17
C THR A 393 -14.54 -12.28 23.76
N THR A 394 -14.15 -12.94 22.67
CA THR A 394 -14.91 -14.07 22.12
C THR A 394 -14.96 -15.23 23.10
N PHE A 395 -13.85 -15.54 23.79
CA PHE A 395 -13.81 -16.65 24.74
C PHE A 395 -14.58 -16.40 26.03
N THR A 396 -14.54 -15.17 26.55
CA THR A 396 -14.94 -14.89 27.95
C THR A 396 -16.23 -14.10 28.09
N MET A 397 -16.72 -13.42 27.03
CA MET A 397 -17.82 -12.46 27.13
C MET A 397 -19.09 -12.84 26.36
N ARG A 398 -19.18 -14.06 25.83
CA ARG A 398 -20.40 -14.56 25.17
C ARG A 398 -21.58 -14.61 26.14
N ALA A 399 -22.73 -14.16 25.65
CA ALA A 399 -23.99 -14.26 26.35
C ALA A 399 -24.45 -15.72 26.50
N LYS A 400 -25.33 -15.96 27.48
CA LYS A 400 -25.88 -17.30 27.75
C LYS A 400 -26.59 -17.85 26.50
N GLY A 401 -26.32 -19.12 26.17
CA GLY A 401 -26.89 -19.77 24.98
C GLY A 401 -26.05 -19.63 23.71
N VAL A 402 -25.12 -18.67 23.66
CA VAL A 402 -24.14 -18.52 22.57
C VAL A 402 -23.01 -19.54 22.73
N GLY A 403 -23.34 -20.80 22.45
CA GLY A 403 -22.35 -21.89 22.42
C GLY A 403 -21.46 -21.83 21.19
N TRP A 404 -20.32 -22.53 21.24
CA TRP A 404 -19.35 -22.58 20.13
C TRP A 404 -20.01 -22.93 18.79
N MET A 405 -20.75 -24.03 18.71
CA MET A 405 -21.43 -24.45 17.48
C MET A 405 -22.81 -23.79 17.24
N ARG A 406 -23.02 -22.61 17.82
CA ARG A 406 -24.22 -21.76 17.63
C ARG A 406 -23.88 -20.28 17.35
N MET A 407 -22.60 -19.94 17.42
CA MET A 407 -22.10 -18.59 17.18
C MET A 407 -22.21 -18.22 15.68
N PRO A 408 -22.57 -16.97 15.32
CA PRO A 408 -22.69 -16.58 13.91
C PRO A 408 -21.42 -16.82 13.09
N LEU A 409 -21.56 -17.04 11.79
CA LEU A 409 -20.41 -17.38 10.93
C LEU A 409 -19.44 -16.21 10.79
N PHE A 410 -19.95 -14.97 10.82
CA PHE A 410 -19.09 -13.79 10.92
C PHE A 410 -18.21 -13.82 12.17
N THR A 411 -18.79 -14.06 13.35
CA THR A 411 -18.00 -14.14 14.59
C THR A 411 -16.98 -15.30 14.56
N TRP A 412 -17.34 -16.48 14.03
CA TRP A 412 -16.38 -17.58 13.84
C TRP A 412 -15.23 -17.18 12.92
N SER A 413 -15.55 -16.53 11.81
CA SER A 413 -14.57 -16.11 10.82
C SER A 413 -13.59 -15.07 11.39
N VAL A 414 -14.08 -14.16 12.22
CA VAL A 414 -13.25 -13.19 12.95
C VAL A 414 -12.32 -13.90 13.93
N LEU A 415 -12.83 -14.87 14.70
CA LEU A 415 -12.02 -15.62 15.64
C LEU A 415 -10.86 -16.34 14.94
N ILE A 416 -11.14 -16.99 13.82
CA ILE A 416 -10.13 -17.73 13.04
C ILE A 416 -9.09 -16.75 12.47
N SER A 417 -9.55 -15.67 11.84
CA SER A 417 -8.69 -14.60 11.31
C SER A 417 -7.74 -14.06 12.37
N VAL A 418 -8.24 -13.74 13.56
CA VAL A 418 -7.39 -13.20 14.64
C VAL A 418 -6.38 -14.22 15.16
N PHE A 419 -6.75 -15.51 15.26
CA PHE A 419 -5.77 -16.54 15.61
C PHE A 419 -4.68 -16.67 14.55
N MET A 420 -5.05 -16.61 13.27
CA MET A 420 -4.07 -16.66 12.18
C MET A 420 -3.09 -15.50 12.29
N LEU A 421 -3.61 -14.28 12.44
CA LEU A 421 -2.83 -13.07 12.64
C LEU A 421 -1.88 -13.21 13.83
N TYR A 422 -2.35 -13.69 14.98
CA TYR A 422 -1.52 -13.80 16.18
C TYR A 422 -0.35 -14.80 16.03
N VAL A 423 -0.54 -15.87 15.26
CA VAL A 423 0.50 -16.88 15.01
C VAL A 423 1.47 -16.43 13.92
N SER A 424 0.99 -15.72 12.89
CA SER A 424 1.79 -15.35 11.72
C SER A 424 2.54 -14.02 11.89
N LEU A 425 1.94 -13.05 12.56
CA LEU A 425 2.44 -11.68 12.70
C LEU A 425 3.82 -11.56 13.37
N PRO A 426 4.18 -12.35 14.40
CA PRO A 426 5.50 -12.25 15.02
C PRO A 426 6.66 -12.44 14.02
N ALA A 427 6.52 -13.35 13.05
CA ALA A 427 7.56 -13.57 12.04
C ALA A 427 7.79 -12.33 11.17
N PHE A 428 6.70 -11.67 10.75
CA PHE A 428 6.78 -10.42 9.99
C PHE A 428 7.36 -9.28 10.79
N VAL A 429 6.89 -9.08 12.02
CA VAL A 429 7.39 -8.02 12.90
C VAL A 429 8.89 -8.18 13.13
N ILE A 430 9.37 -9.41 13.37
CA ILE A 430 10.81 -9.69 13.51
C ILE A 430 11.56 -9.35 12.21
N GLY A 431 11.07 -9.78 11.05
CA GLY A 431 11.70 -9.48 9.76
C GLY A 431 11.78 -7.97 9.47
N VAL A 432 10.73 -7.22 9.78
CA VAL A 432 10.67 -5.76 9.65
C VAL A 432 11.64 -5.08 10.61
N PHE A 433 11.76 -5.55 11.86
CA PHE A 433 12.75 -5.02 12.81
C PHE A 433 14.19 -5.33 12.38
N PHE A 434 14.47 -6.52 11.86
CA PHE A 434 15.77 -6.84 11.29
C PHE A 434 16.12 -5.89 10.14
N LEU A 435 15.16 -5.63 9.25
CA LEU A 435 15.35 -4.69 8.14
C LEU A 435 15.60 -3.27 8.66
N LEU A 436 14.84 -2.84 9.67
CA LEU A 436 15.03 -1.55 10.32
C LEU A 436 16.42 -1.45 10.98
N PHE A 437 16.89 -2.51 11.64
CA PHE A 437 18.21 -2.53 12.29
C PHE A 437 19.35 -2.54 11.28
N ASP A 438 19.21 -3.28 10.17
CA ASP A 438 20.18 -3.25 9.07
C ASP A 438 20.30 -1.82 8.52
N SER A 439 19.18 -1.08 8.48
CA SER A 439 19.10 0.28 7.96
C SER A 439 19.52 1.38 8.95
N THR A 440 19.51 1.14 10.26
CA THR A 440 19.65 2.22 11.27
C THR A 440 20.82 2.06 12.22
N ILE A 441 21.17 0.82 12.60
CA ILE A 441 22.24 0.53 13.55
C ILE A 441 23.34 -0.37 12.96
N GLY A 442 23.25 -0.67 11.66
CA GLY A 442 24.28 -1.38 10.91
C GLY A 442 24.36 -2.88 11.19
N THR A 443 23.24 -3.53 11.52
CA THR A 443 23.20 -5.00 11.50
C THR A 443 23.29 -5.53 10.06
N THR A 444 23.54 -6.83 9.93
CA THR A 444 23.73 -7.48 8.63
C THR A 444 22.92 -8.77 8.53
N PHE A 445 21.63 -8.71 8.89
CA PHE A 445 20.75 -9.88 8.83
C PHE A 445 20.48 -10.31 7.39
N PHE A 446 20.30 -9.35 6.49
CA PHE A 446 19.97 -9.59 5.08
C PHE A 446 21.05 -9.13 4.10
N THR A 447 22.08 -8.45 4.60
CA THR A 447 23.21 -7.89 3.82
C THR A 447 24.54 -8.48 4.27
N SER A 448 25.63 -8.25 3.53
CA SER A 448 27.02 -8.48 3.99
C SER A 448 27.28 -9.84 4.66
N GLY A 449 26.84 -10.93 4.03
CA GLY A 449 26.96 -12.31 4.56
C GLY A 449 25.69 -12.83 5.26
N GLY A 450 24.68 -11.98 5.43
CA GLY A 450 23.31 -12.35 5.79
C GLY A 450 22.55 -13.03 4.63
N ASP A 451 21.29 -13.41 4.89
CA ASP A 451 20.47 -14.20 3.95
C ASP A 451 19.22 -13.42 3.50
N PRO A 452 19.17 -12.87 2.27
CA PRO A 452 17.98 -12.17 1.77
C PRO A 452 16.77 -13.11 1.58
N LEU A 453 16.97 -14.42 1.39
CA LEU A 453 15.87 -15.39 1.30
C LEU A 453 15.19 -15.60 2.65
N LEU A 454 15.91 -15.40 3.77
CA LEU A 454 15.31 -15.45 5.11
C LEU A 454 14.16 -14.46 5.24
N PHE A 455 14.32 -13.23 4.73
CA PHE A 455 13.24 -12.25 4.74
C PHE A 455 12.04 -12.73 3.93
N GLN A 456 12.24 -13.37 2.77
CA GLN A 456 11.13 -13.93 2.00
C GLN A 456 10.35 -14.98 2.79
N HIS A 457 11.05 -15.85 3.51
CA HIS A 457 10.41 -16.83 4.39
C HIS A 457 9.62 -16.15 5.53
N LEU A 458 10.22 -15.17 6.22
CA LEU A 458 9.57 -14.44 7.31
C LEU A 458 8.34 -13.67 6.82
N PHE A 459 8.47 -12.98 5.70
CA PHE A 459 7.38 -12.23 5.07
C PHE A 459 6.27 -13.17 4.63
N TRP A 460 6.54 -14.25 3.89
CA TRP A 460 5.45 -15.08 3.37
C TRP A 460 4.81 -16.00 4.40
N PHE A 461 5.56 -16.44 5.41
CA PHE A 461 4.98 -17.11 6.57
C PHE A 461 3.92 -16.24 7.26
N PHE A 462 4.07 -14.92 7.19
CA PHE A 462 3.03 -13.97 7.54
C PHE A 462 2.03 -13.72 6.41
N GLY A 463 2.51 -13.32 5.24
CA GLY A 463 1.75 -12.71 4.16
C GLY A 463 0.73 -13.66 3.55
N HIS A 464 1.01 -14.96 3.50
CA HIS A 464 0.01 -15.91 3.03
C HIS A 464 -1.11 -16.17 4.05
N PRO A 465 -0.84 -16.45 5.34
CA PRO A 465 -1.88 -16.36 6.36
C PRO A 465 -2.61 -15.02 6.36
N GLU A 466 -1.92 -13.90 6.13
CA GLU A 466 -2.53 -12.57 6.15
C GLU A 466 -3.60 -12.39 5.07
N VAL A 467 -3.39 -12.90 3.85
CA VAL A 467 -4.46 -12.87 2.84
C VAL A 467 -5.70 -13.67 3.29
N TYR A 468 -5.52 -14.67 4.16
CA TYR A 468 -6.64 -15.35 4.82
C TYR A 468 -7.23 -14.58 5.99
N VAL A 469 -6.41 -13.87 6.78
CA VAL A 469 -6.85 -12.96 7.85
C VAL A 469 -7.87 -11.96 7.30
N VAL A 470 -7.69 -11.47 6.07
CA VAL A 470 -8.62 -10.52 5.46
C VAL A 470 -9.82 -11.19 4.73
N VAL A 471 -9.62 -12.33 4.05
CA VAL A 471 -10.71 -12.96 3.29
C VAL A 471 -11.67 -13.80 4.15
N VAL A 472 -11.19 -14.38 5.26
CA VAL A 472 -12.03 -15.21 6.11
C VAL A 472 -13.18 -14.40 6.74
N PRO A 473 -12.95 -13.21 7.31
CA PRO A 473 -14.02 -12.32 7.76
C PRO A 473 -15.00 -11.92 6.65
N ALA A 474 -14.49 -11.66 5.44
CA ALA A 474 -15.32 -11.38 4.26
C ALA A 474 -16.28 -12.54 3.95
N PHE A 475 -15.81 -13.79 4.05
CA PHE A 475 -16.70 -14.95 3.95
C PHE A 475 -17.77 -15.00 5.04
N GLY A 476 -17.42 -14.55 6.25
CA GLY A 476 -18.36 -14.37 7.35
C GLY A 476 -19.48 -13.39 7.00
N ILE A 477 -19.12 -12.22 6.47
CA ILE A 477 -20.08 -11.19 6.02
C ILE A 477 -21.03 -11.78 4.98
N VAL A 478 -20.49 -12.40 3.93
CA VAL A 478 -21.28 -13.02 2.86
C VAL A 478 -22.22 -14.09 3.41
N SER A 479 -21.77 -14.87 4.39
CA SER A 479 -22.60 -15.90 5.02
C SER A 479 -23.82 -15.32 5.74
N GLU A 480 -23.64 -14.24 6.50
CA GLU A 480 -24.75 -13.54 7.19
C GLU A 480 -25.73 -12.91 6.20
N VAL A 481 -25.20 -12.24 5.16
CA VAL A 481 -26.01 -11.56 4.15
C VAL A 481 -26.80 -12.55 3.32
N LEU A 482 -26.18 -13.63 2.83
CA LEU A 482 -26.86 -14.64 2.01
C LEU A 482 -27.92 -15.40 2.81
N ALA A 483 -27.65 -15.78 4.06
CA ALA A 483 -28.63 -16.45 4.92
C ALA A 483 -29.84 -15.54 5.18
N THR A 484 -29.61 -14.27 5.52
CA THR A 484 -30.68 -13.28 5.73
C THR A 484 -31.48 -13.05 4.45
N SER A 485 -30.80 -12.84 3.33
CA SER A 485 -31.42 -12.52 2.04
C SER A 485 -32.21 -13.69 1.47
N ALA A 486 -31.76 -14.93 1.69
CA ALA A 486 -32.46 -16.16 1.28
C ALA A 486 -33.63 -16.52 2.23
N ARG A 487 -33.75 -15.83 3.37
CA ARG A 487 -34.69 -16.12 4.47
C ARG A 487 -34.58 -17.56 4.98
N ARG A 488 -33.35 -18.07 5.05
CA ARG A 488 -33.06 -19.45 5.47
C ARG A 488 -31.80 -19.49 6.32
N SER A 489 -31.73 -20.49 7.20
CA SER A 489 -30.49 -20.83 7.87
C SER A 489 -29.42 -21.23 6.85
N ILE A 490 -28.16 -20.89 7.11
CA ILE A 490 -27.04 -21.31 6.27
C ILE A 490 -27.01 -22.84 6.14
N PHE A 491 -26.91 -23.34 4.91
CA PHE A 491 -26.74 -24.75 4.65
C PHE A 491 -25.37 -25.21 5.14
N GLY A 492 -25.33 -26.35 5.84
CA GLY A 492 -24.06 -26.94 6.28
C GLY A 492 -23.28 -26.09 7.28
N TYR A 493 -23.92 -25.40 8.24
CA TYR A 493 -23.25 -24.56 9.24
C TYR A 493 -21.97 -25.18 9.85
N LYS A 494 -22.04 -26.44 10.32
CA LYS A 494 -20.87 -27.13 10.89
C LYS A 494 -19.77 -27.36 9.85
N SER A 495 -20.16 -27.69 8.61
CA SER A 495 -19.24 -27.83 7.48
C SER A 495 -18.54 -26.50 7.18
N MET A 496 -19.27 -25.38 7.19
CA MET A 496 -18.71 -24.04 7.05
C MET A 496 -17.70 -23.71 8.15
N VAL A 497 -18.02 -24.00 9.42
CA VAL A 497 -17.10 -23.78 10.54
C VAL A 497 -15.82 -24.60 10.37
N TYR A 498 -15.93 -25.91 10.13
CA TYR A 498 -14.77 -26.77 9.92
C TYR A 498 -13.96 -26.39 8.68
N ALA A 499 -14.60 -25.96 7.60
CA ALA A 499 -13.91 -25.47 6.42
C ALA A 499 -13.09 -24.21 6.73
N MET A 500 -13.64 -23.25 7.48
CA MET A 500 -12.89 -22.05 7.89
C MET A 500 -11.73 -22.39 8.84
N VAL A 501 -11.93 -23.29 9.80
CA VAL A 501 -10.85 -23.75 10.69
C VAL A 501 -9.77 -24.48 9.89
N GLY A 502 -10.17 -25.31 8.92
CA GLY A 502 -9.25 -26.00 8.00
C GLY A 502 -8.39 -25.03 7.20
N ILE A 503 -8.98 -23.96 6.65
CA ILE A 503 -8.22 -22.87 6.00
C ILE A 503 -7.24 -22.24 7.00
N GLY A 504 -7.69 -21.99 8.24
CA GLY A 504 -6.85 -21.41 9.27
C GLY A 504 -5.63 -22.24 9.63
N VAL A 505 -5.74 -23.57 9.60
CA VAL A 505 -4.60 -24.49 9.86
C VAL A 505 -3.73 -24.63 8.62
N VAL A 506 -4.33 -24.90 7.44
CA VAL A 506 -3.55 -25.15 6.22
C VAL A 506 -2.83 -23.89 5.74
N GLY A 507 -3.33 -22.70 6.05
CA GLY A 507 -2.67 -21.43 5.72
C GLY A 507 -1.23 -21.33 6.22
N PHE A 508 -0.86 -22.08 7.27
CA PHE A 508 0.50 -22.10 7.83
C PHE A 508 1.45 -23.11 7.18
N ILE A 509 1.00 -23.92 6.21
CA ILE A 509 1.82 -24.96 5.55
C ILE A 509 1.87 -24.80 4.02
N VAL A 510 1.56 -23.60 3.53
CA VAL A 510 1.47 -23.32 2.09
C VAL A 510 2.31 -22.11 1.64
N TRP A 511 2.83 -21.29 2.57
CA TRP A 511 3.47 -20.01 2.24
C TRP A 511 4.58 -20.10 1.18
N GLY A 512 5.28 -21.24 1.11
CA GLY A 512 6.34 -21.50 0.13
C GLY A 512 5.88 -21.47 -1.32
N HIS A 513 4.57 -21.50 -1.63
CA HIS A 513 4.12 -21.33 -3.02
C HIS A 513 4.44 -19.95 -3.61
N HIS A 514 4.71 -18.93 -2.78
CA HIS A 514 5.17 -17.63 -3.27
C HIS A 514 6.67 -17.62 -3.62
N MET A 515 7.34 -18.75 -3.36
CA MET A 515 8.79 -18.91 -3.45
C MET A 515 9.15 -20.09 -4.37
N LEU A 516 8.23 -20.59 -5.21
CA LEU A 516 8.51 -21.76 -6.06
C LEU A 516 9.67 -21.49 -7.03
N THR A 517 9.84 -20.25 -7.46
CA THR A 517 10.91 -19.75 -8.33
C THR A 517 12.19 -19.35 -7.59
N SER A 518 12.24 -19.43 -6.25
CA SER A 518 13.39 -18.97 -5.43
C SER A 518 14.59 -19.95 -5.42
N GLY A 519 14.59 -20.97 -6.26
CA GLY A 519 15.58 -22.07 -6.20
C GLY A 519 15.28 -23.17 -5.17
N MET A 520 14.07 -23.20 -4.61
CA MET A 520 13.63 -24.22 -3.65
C MET A 520 13.86 -25.67 -4.15
N SER A 521 14.30 -26.56 -3.25
CA SER A 521 14.56 -27.96 -3.60
C SER A 521 13.31 -28.65 -4.17
N PRO A 522 13.45 -29.60 -5.11
CA PRO A 522 12.29 -30.25 -5.75
C PRO A 522 11.33 -30.92 -4.77
N ALA A 523 11.84 -31.48 -3.67
CA ALA A 523 11.03 -32.13 -2.64
C ALA A 523 10.13 -31.12 -1.90
N TRP A 524 10.70 -29.99 -1.46
CA TRP A 524 9.92 -28.94 -0.80
C TRP A 524 8.95 -28.26 -1.77
N ARG A 525 9.39 -28.03 -3.01
CA ARG A 525 8.53 -27.50 -4.07
C ARG A 525 7.30 -28.39 -4.26
N ALA A 526 7.48 -29.70 -4.43
CA ALA A 526 6.37 -30.65 -4.57
C ALA A 526 5.44 -30.66 -3.34
N ALA A 527 5.99 -30.57 -2.13
CA ALA A 527 5.19 -30.49 -0.91
C ALA A 527 4.28 -29.24 -0.90
N PHE A 528 4.83 -28.05 -1.18
CA PHE A 528 4.07 -26.80 -1.24
C PHE A 528 3.04 -26.79 -2.37
N MET A 529 3.35 -27.39 -3.53
CA MET A 529 2.37 -27.56 -4.60
C MET A 529 1.13 -28.33 -4.12
N ILE A 530 1.33 -29.50 -3.48
CA ILE A 530 0.24 -30.37 -3.00
C ILE A 530 -0.56 -29.69 -1.88
N THR A 531 0.12 -29.11 -0.88
CA THR A 531 -0.57 -28.48 0.25
C THR A 531 -1.39 -27.27 -0.20
N THR A 532 -0.88 -26.49 -1.16
CA THR A 532 -1.60 -25.32 -1.71
C THR A 532 -2.84 -25.74 -2.50
N MET A 533 -2.74 -26.79 -3.34
CA MET A 533 -3.92 -27.34 -4.01
C MET A 533 -4.99 -27.83 -3.03
N ALA A 534 -4.59 -28.38 -1.89
CA ALA A 534 -5.52 -28.86 -0.87
C ALA A 534 -6.38 -27.72 -0.27
N VAL A 535 -5.92 -26.47 -0.28
CA VAL A 535 -6.70 -25.32 0.21
C VAL A 535 -7.95 -25.04 -0.63
N ALA A 536 -7.94 -25.44 -1.91
CA ALA A 536 -9.10 -25.29 -2.78
C ALA A 536 -10.30 -26.13 -2.27
N ILE A 537 -10.07 -27.23 -1.55
CA ILE A 537 -11.14 -28.12 -1.07
C ILE A 537 -12.02 -27.44 -0.02
N PRO A 538 -11.50 -26.95 1.14
CA PRO A 538 -12.32 -26.21 2.09
C PRO A 538 -13.01 -25.00 1.48
N THR A 539 -12.33 -24.28 0.58
CA THR A 539 -12.86 -23.09 -0.08
C THR A 539 -14.05 -23.45 -0.98
N GLY A 540 -13.91 -24.51 -1.78
CA GLY A 540 -14.97 -25.02 -2.65
C GLY A 540 -16.20 -25.48 -1.86
N VAL A 541 -16.01 -26.18 -0.74
CA VAL A 541 -17.11 -26.58 0.16
C VAL A 541 -17.97 -25.39 0.57
N LYS A 542 -17.36 -24.22 0.83
CA LYS A 542 -18.09 -23.01 1.21
C LYS A 542 -18.90 -22.43 0.05
N ILE A 543 -18.35 -22.41 -1.16
CA ILE A 543 -19.07 -22.00 -2.38
C ILE A 543 -20.33 -22.86 -2.54
N PHE A 544 -20.20 -24.18 -2.45
CA PHE A 544 -21.35 -25.08 -2.54
C PHE A 544 -22.36 -24.90 -1.40
N ASN A 545 -21.90 -24.66 -0.17
CA ASN A 545 -22.80 -24.37 0.94
C ASN A 545 -23.57 -23.05 0.75
N TRP A 546 -22.95 -22.00 0.21
CA TRP A 546 -23.66 -20.76 -0.14
C TRP A 546 -24.68 -20.98 -1.25
N LEU A 547 -24.31 -21.70 -2.33
CA LEU A 547 -25.24 -22.05 -3.40
C LEU A 547 -26.43 -22.88 -2.89
N ALA A 548 -26.17 -23.87 -2.02
CA ALA A 548 -27.21 -24.67 -1.39
C ALA A 548 -28.11 -23.86 -0.43
N THR A 549 -27.57 -22.81 0.20
CA THR A 549 -28.36 -21.87 1.02
C THR A 549 -29.34 -21.07 0.15
N LEU A 550 -28.90 -20.64 -1.03
CA LEU A 550 -29.73 -19.92 -1.99
C LEU A 550 -30.75 -20.83 -2.67
N TRP A 551 -30.41 -22.10 -2.89
CA TRP A 551 -31.28 -23.08 -3.54
C TRP A 551 -32.59 -23.29 -2.77
N GLY A 552 -33.72 -22.98 -3.40
CA GLY A 552 -35.04 -23.05 -2.77
C GLY A 552 -35.26 -22.01 -1.67
N GLY A 553 -34.44 -20.95 -1.60
CA GLY A 553 -34.68 -19.77 -0.79
C GLY A 553 -35.58 -18.75 -1.49
N SER A 554 -36.08 -17.77 -0.74
CA SER A 554 -36.83 -16.63 -1.29
C SER A 554 -35.95 -15.39 -1.24
N LEU A 555 -35.14 -15.19 -2.29
CA LEU A 555 -34.11 -14.15 -2.30
C LEU A 555 -34.71 -12.75 -2.32
N VAL A 556 -34.32 -11.94 -1.33
CA VAL A 556 -34.52 -10.50 -1.32
C VAL A 556 -33.38 -9.85 -2.12
N PHE A 557 -33.67 -9.47 -3.36
CA PHE A 557 -32.72 -8.79 -4.25
C PHE A 557 -32.60 -7.29 -3.89
N LYS A 558 -31.74 -7.00 -2.92
CA LYS A 558 -31.31 -5.65 -2.53
C LYS A 558 -29.82 -5.49 -2.78
N THR A 559 -29.32 -4.26 -2.66
CA THR A 559 -27.94 -3.93 -2.99
C THR A 559 -26.92 -4.82 -2.25
N HIS A 560 -27.13 -5.08 -0.95
CA HIS A 560 -26.24 -5.98 -0.19
C HIS A 560 -26.18 -7.39 -0.78
N THR A 561 -27.30 -7.93 -1.28
CA THR A 561 -27.40 -9.25 -1.92
C THR A 561 -26.65 -9.27 -3.25
N LEU A 562 -26.80 -8.22 -4.06
CA LEU A 562 -26.09 -8.11 -5.35
C LEU A 562 -24.58 -8.16 -5.15
N TRP A 563 -24.05 -7.46 -4.15
CA TRP A 563 -22.63 -7.53 -3.82
C TRP A 563 -22.19 -8.91 -3.34
N SER A 564 -22.99 -9.62 -2.53
CA SER A 564 -22.68 -11.01 -2.16
C SER A 564 -22.69 -11.97 -3.35
N LEU A 565 -23.61 -11.78 -4.30
CA LEU A 565 -23.65 -12.58 -5.53
C LEU A 565 -22.48 -12.25 -6.46
N GLY A 566 -22.13 -10.97 -6.59
CA GLY A 566 -20.94 -10.54 -7.33
C GLY A 566 -19.65 -11.11 -6.72
N PHE A 567 -19.57 -11.16 -5.38
CA PHE A 567 -18.51 -11.87 -4.67
C PHE A 567 -18.44 -13.34 -5.09
N LEU A 568 -19.56 -14.09 -5.07
CA LEU A 568 -19.55 -15.51 -5.44
C LEU A 568 -18.98 -15.75 -6.84
N ILE A 569 -19.35 -14.90 -7.80
CA ILE A 569 -18.88 -14.99 -9.19
C ILE A 569 -17.39 -14.68 -9.27
N THR A 570 -17.00 -13.49 -8.81
CA THR A 570 -15.63 -12.98 -9.00
C THR A 570 -14.62 -13.75 -8.16
N PHE A 571 -14.96 -14.12 -6.92
CA PHE A 571 -14.09 -14.94 -6.08
C PHE A 571 -13.90 -16.35 -6.64
N THR A 572 -14.93 -16.94 -7.26
CA THR A 572 -14.79 -18.25 -7.94
C THR A 572 -13.85 -18.15 -9.14
N LEU A 573 -13.99 -17.11 -9.97
CA LEU A 573 -13.08 -16.87 -11.10
C LEU A 573 -11.64 -16.64 -10.64
N GLY A 574 -11.43 -15.86 -9.58
CA GLY A 574 -10.12 -15.68 -8.96
C GLY A 574 -9.54 -16.98 -8.40
N GLY A 575 -10.36 -17.79 -7.73
CA GLY A 575 -9.94 -19.11 -7.24
C GLY A 575 -9.51 -20.05 -8.36
N LEU A 576 -10.21 -20.02 -9.50
CA LEU A 576 -9.86 -20.81 -10.68
C LEU A 576 -8.52 -20.38 -11.29
N SER A 577 -8.27 -19.07 -11.45
CA SER A 577 -6.94 -18.59 -11.91
C SER A 577 -5.83 -18.83 -10.88
N GLY A 578 -6.19 -18.92 -9.59
CA GLY A 578 -5.26 -19.27 -8.51
C GLY A 578 -4.68 -20.68 -8.61
N MET A 579 -5.43 -21.61 -9.20
CA MET A 579 -4.99 -23.02 -9.33
C MET A 579 -3.81 -23.23 -10.27
N PHE A 580 -3.39 -22.20 -11.02
CA PHE A 580 -2.22 -22.24 -11.87
C PHE A 580 -0.91 -22.05 -11.07
N PHE A 581 -0.92 -21.22 -10.02
CA PHE A 581 0.25 -20.92 -9.19
C PHE A 581 0.80 -22.08 -8.35
N PRO A 582 0.01 -23.03 -7.81
CA PRO A 582 0.57 -24.20 -7.17
C PRO A 582 1.13 -25.23 -8.16
N VAL A 583 1.13 -24.96 -9.47
CA VAL A 583 1.76 -25.83 -10.47
C VAL A 583 3.09 -25.19 -10.86
N ALA A 584 4.21 -25.66 -10.34
CA ALA A 584 5.51 -25.02 -10.52
C ALA A 584 5.89 -24.75 -11.99
N GLY A 585 5.50 -25.61 -12.93
CA GLY A 585 5.74 -25.39 -14.37
C GLY A 585 4.95 -24.21 -14.94
N LEU A 586 3.73 -23.97 -14.45
CA LEU A 586 2.90 -22.82 -14.83
C LEU A 586 3.32 -21.58 -14.06
N ASP A 587 3.63 -21.72 -12.76
CA ASP A 587 4.15 -20.61 -11.97
C ASP A 587 5.45 -20.07 -12.58
N THR A 588 6.38 -20.91 -13.03
CA THR A 588 7.61 -20.43 -13.69
C THR A 588 7.34 -19.48 -14.88
N GLN A 589 6.21 -19.67 -15.59
CA GLN A 589 5.79 -18.78 -16.69
C GLN A 589 5.03 -17.54 -16.21
N PHE A 590 4.17 -17.68 -15.20
CA PHE A 590 3.24 -16.62 -14.76
C PHE A 590 3.75 -15.82 -13.56
N HIS A 591 4.80 -16.30 -12.90
CA HIS A 591 5.43 -15.67 -11.76
C HIS A 591 5.87 -14.27 -12.12
N ASP A 592 5.53 -13.31 -11.28
CA ASP A 592 5.83 -11.89 -11.48
C ASP A 592 5.33 -11.28 -12.80
N GLY A 593 4.41 -11.94 -13.51
CA GLY A 593 3.69 -11.40 -14.66
C GLY A 593 2.37 -10.73 -14.28
N TYR A 594 1.71 -10.07 -15.23
CA TYR A 594 0.37 -9.52 -15.02
C TYR A 594 -0.70 -10.58 -14.69
N PHE A 595 -0.44 -11.87 -14.94
CA PHE A 595 -1.35 -12.95 -14.57
C PHE A 595 -1.50 -13.07 -13.04
N VAL A 596 -0.42 -12.87 -12.26
CA VAL A 596 -0.51 -12.85 -10.79
C VAL A 596 -1.22 -11.60 -10.28
N VAL A 597 -1.02 -10.46 -10.95
CA VAL A 597 -1.74 -9.22 -10.66
C VAL A 597 -3.24 -9.43 -10.88
N ALA A 598 -3.62 -10.00 -12.02
CA ALA A 598 -5.01 -10.30 -12.36
C ALA A 598 -5.66 -11.26 -11.35
N HIS A 599 -5.00 -12.40 -11.08
CA HIS A 599 -5.46 -13.38 -10.11
C HIS A 599 -5.69 -12.73 -8.74
N PHE A 600 -4.69 -12.02 -8.22
CA PHE A 600 -4.77 -11.42 -6.90
C PHE A 600 -5.86 -10.35 -6.83
N HIS A 601 -6.03 -9.51 -7.84
CA HIS A 601 -7.12 -8.54 -7.86
C HIS A 601 -8.50 -9.22 -7.94
N TYR A 602 -8.60 -10.37 -8.63
CA TYR A 602 -9.81 -11.17 -8.64
C TYR A 602 -10.23 -11.68 -7.25
N VAL A 603 -9.28 -12.21 -6.49
CA VAL A 603 -9.55 -12.72 -5.14
C VAL A 603 -9.59 -11.62 -4.08
N PHE A 604 -8.82 -10.55 -4.24
CA PHE A 604 -8.74 -9.48 -3.24
C PHE A 604 -9.88 -8.47 -3.40
N ILE A 605 -10.07 -7.89 -4.58
CA ILE A 605 -11.18 -6.95 -4.81
C ILE A 605 -12.51 -7.73 -4.86
N GLY A 606 -12.58 -8.76 -5.71
CA GLY A 606 -13.79 -9.58 -5.84
C GLY A 606 -14.13 -10.38 -4.59
N GLY A 607 -13.13 -10.80 -3.80
CA GLY A 607 -13.34 -11.55 -2.56
C GLY A 607 -13.56 -10.67 -1.33
N ILE A 608 -12.72 -9.66 -1.11
CA ILE A 608 -12.74 -8.87 0.12
C ILE A 608 -13.55 -7.60 -0.08
N ILE A 609 -13.20 -6.77 -1.08
CA ILE A 609 -13.84 -5.46 -1.26
C ILE A 609 -15.34 -5.60 -1.58
N PHE A 610 -15.74 -6.55 -2.42
CA PHE A 610 -17.16 -6.78 -2.71
C PHE A 610 -17.94 -7.28 -1.48
N ALA A 611 -17.33 -8.13 -0.65
CA ALA A 611 -17.91 -8.55 0.61
C ALA A 611 -18.02 -7.37 1.59
N LEU A 612 -17.03 -6.49 1.65
CA LEU A 612 -17.09 -5.26 2.45
C LEU A 612 -18.19 -4.34 1.96
N PHE A 613 -18.35 -4.14 0.65
CA PHE A 613 -19.48 -3.39 0.09
C PHE A 613 -20.82 -4.01 0.47
N SER A 614 -20.94 -5.34 0.38
CA SER A 614 -22.12 -6.06 0.86
C SER A 614 -22.39 -5.77 2.34
N GLY A 615 -21.36 -5.83 3.19
CA GLY A 615 -21.44 -5.50 4.61
C GLY A 615 -21.83 -4.05 4.89
N ILE A 616 -21.33 -3.09 4.10
CA ILE A 616 -21.72 -1.68 4.20
C ILE A 616 -23.24 -1.57 3.97
N TYR A 617 -23.74 -2.04 2.83
CA TYR A 617 -25.18 -1.94 2.53
C TYR A 617 -26.06 -2.70 3.53
N TYR A 618 -25.57 -3.81 4.08
CA TYR A 618 -26.29 -4.64 5.04
C TYR A 618 -26.35 -4.03 6.46
N TRP A 619 -25.22 -3.58 7.00
CA TRP A 619 -25.16 -3.04 8.37
C TRP A 619 -25.24 -1.52 8.47
N PHE A 620 -25.25 -0.78 7.36
CA PHE A 620 -25.46 0.68 7.38
C PHE A 620 -26.71 1.10 8.18
N PRO A 621 -27.88 0.42 8.07
CA PRO A 621 -29.02 0.74 8.91
C PRO A 621 -28.81 0.45 10.39
N LYS A 622 -28.01 -0.57 10.73
CA LYS A 622 -27.62 -0.86 12.12
C LYS A 622 -26.75 0.26 12.69
N VAL A 623 -25.88 0.86 11.88
CA VAL A 623 -24.98 1.95 12.31
C VAL A 623 -25.71 3.30 12.38
N THR A 624 -26.60 3.58 11.43
CA THR A 624 -27.18 4.93 11.25
C THR A 624 -28.65 5.05 11.63
N GLY A 625 -29.36 3.93 11.81
CA GLY A 625 -30.82 3.89 11.95
C GLY A 625 -31.56 4.20 10.64
N ARG A 626 -30.88 4.22 9.49
CA ARG A 626 -31.47 4.57 8.18
C ARG A 626 -31.01 3.64 7.05
N LYS A 627 -31.86 3.43 6.05
CA LYS A 627 -31.50 2.67 4.83
C LYS A 627 -30.69 3.49 3.83
N MET A 628 -29.77 2.83 3.16
CA MET A 628 -29.12 3.37 1.96
C MET A 628 -30.12 3.44 0.79
N ASN A 629 -29.85 4.30 -0.19
CA ASN A 629 -30.70 4.35 -1.37
C ASN A 629 -30.35 3.20 -2.33
N GLU A 630 -31.35 2.37 -2.64
CA GLU A 630 -31.19 1.19 -3.49
C GLU A 630 -30.92 1.54 -4.96
N THR A 631 -31.43 2.66 -5.50
CA THR A 631 -31.14 3.06 -6.89
C THR A 631 -29.67 3.44 -7.07
N LEU A 632 -29.14 4.27 -6.17
CA LEU A 632 -27.71 4.60 -6.15
C LEU A 632 -26.86 3.36 -5.87
N GLY A 633 -27.34 2.47 -4.99
CA GLY A 633 -26.68 1.21 -4.68
C GLY A 633 -26.60 0.27 -5.90
N LEU A 634 -27.66 0.19 -6.69
CA LEU A 634 -27.71 -0.55 -7.94
C LEU A 634 -26.76 0.03 -8.99
N TRP A 635 -26.74 1.36 -9.16
CA TRP A 635 -25.80 2.03 -10.07
C TRP A 635 -24.35 1.78 -9.66
N HIS A 636 -24.05 1.91 -8.37
CA HIS A 636 -22.74 1.57 -7.83
C HIS A 636 -22.35 0.13 -8.18
N PHE A 637 -23.24 -0.84 -7.95
CA PHE A 637 -22.99 -2.24 -8.28
C PHE A 637 -22.77 -2.47 -9.78
N LEU A 638 -23.67 -2.02 -10.65
CA LEU A 638 -23.60 -2.33 -12.07
C LEU A 638 -22.35 -1.73 -12.73
N ILE A 639 -22.04 -0.47 -12.42
CA ILE A 639 -20.88 0.22 -12.98
C ILE A 639 -19.60 -0.41 -12.44
N ALA A 640 -19.49 -0.58 -11.12
CA ALA A 640 -18.31 -1.14 -10.50
C ALA A 640 -18.07 -2.59 -10.94
N PHE A 641 -19.09 -3.46 -10.90
CA PHE A 641 -18.95 -4.87 -11.28
C PHE A 641 -18.50 -5.03 -12.74
N SER A 642 -19.09 -4.25 -13.65
CA SER A 642 -18.79 -4.36 -15.09
C SER A 642 -17.39 -3.82 -15.40
N SER A 643 -17.08 -2.61 -14.93
CA SER A 643 -15.77 -1.98 -15.14
C SER A 643 -14.64 -2.74 -14.47
N TYR A 644 -14.88 -3.30 -13.28
CA TYR A 644 -13.93 -4.19 -12.62
C TYR A 644 -13.55 -5.39 -13.49
N ASN A 645 -14.53 -6.15 -14.01
CA ASN A 645 -14.21 -7.30 -14.86
C ASN A 645 -13.51 -6.85 -16.14
N ALA A 646 -13.93 -5.74 -16.74
CA ALA A 646 -13.30 -5.18 -17.94
C ALA A 646 -11.88 -4.63 -17.69
N ALA A 647 -11.53 -4.27 -16.46
CA ALA A 647 -10.19 -3.84 -16.08
C ALA A 647 -9.27 -5.02 -15.76
N PHE A 648 -9.72 -5.96 -14.91
CA PHE A 648 -8.83 -6.99 -14.36
C PHE A 648 -8.85 -8.30 -15.14
N TRP A 649 -9.91 -8.64 -15.87
CA TRP A 649 -9.90 -9.89 -16.66
C TRP A 649 -8.85 -9.84 -17.77
N PRO A 650 -8.75 -8.75 -18.57
CA PRO A 650 -7.75 -8.66 -19.63
C PRO A 650 -6.30 -8.68 -19.12
N MET A 651 -6.07 -8.39 -17.83
CA MET A 651 -4.74 -8.54 -17.23
C MET A 651 -4.22 -9.99 -17.29
N HIS A 652 -5.11 -11.00 -17.25
CA HIS A 652 -4.68 -12.39 -17.49
C HIS A 652 -4.13 -12.57 -18.91
N ALA A 653 -4.72 -11.91 -19.92
CA ALA A 653 -4.28 -12.00 -21.31
C ALA A 653 -2.90 -11.36 -21.50
N VAL A 654 -2.68 -10.12 -21.05
CA VAL A 654 -1.34 -9.50 -21.12
C VAL A 654 -0.31 -10.24 -20.27
N GLY A 655 -0.72 -10.86 -19.17
CA GLY A 655 0.13 -11.75 -18.38
C GLY A 655 0.57 -13.00 -19.15
N ILE A 656 -0.34 -13.62 -19.92
CA ILE A 656 -0.02 -14.76 -20.80
C ILE A 656 0.90 -14.33 -21.95
N MET A 657 0.72 -13.11 -22.47
CA MET A 657 1.59 -12.53 -23.50
C MET A 657 3.00 -12.19 -22.97
N GLY A 658 3.22 -12.26 -21.66
CA GLY A 658 4.53 -12.08 -21.04
C GLY A 658 4.79 -10.70 -20.46
N MET A 659 3.78 -9.85 -20.27
CA MET A 659 3.96 -8.54 -19.62
C MET A 659 4.36 -8.73 -18.14
N PRO A 660 5.56 -8.31 -17.72
CA PRO A 660 5.97 -8.36 -16.33
C PRO A 660 5.21 -7.32 -15.50
N ARG A 661 5.02 -7.60 -14.21
CA ARG A 661 4.53 -6.59 -13.26
C ARG A 661 5.65 -5.61 -12.91
N ARG A 662 5.30 -4.43 -12.38
CA ARG A 662 6.26 -3.37 -11.97
C ARG A 662 7.09 -2.78 -13.12
N THR A 663 6.60 -2.93 -14.34
CA THR A 663 7.17 -2.29 -15.52
C THR A 663 6.59 -0.89 -15.65
N HIS A 664 7.43 0.15 -15.61
CA HIS A 664 7.03 1.56 -15.75
C HIS A 664 6.51 1.89 -17.17
N THR A 665 7.14 1.31 -18.20
CA THR A 665 6.78 1.54 -19.61
C THR A 665 7.01 0.31 -20.48
N TYR A 666 6.34 0.24 -21.62
CA TYR A 666 6.44 -0.86 -22.59
C TYR A 666 6.54 -0.31 -24.03
N ALA A 667 7.23 -1.03 -24.90
CA ALA A 667 7.37 -0.69 -26.32
C ALA A 667 6.09 -1.03 -27.11
N VAL A 668 5.85 -0.34 -28.23
CA VAL A 668 4.67 -0.57 -29.10
C VAL A 668 4.65 -2.02 -29.63
N GLU A 669 5.81 -2.56 -29.98
CA GLU A 669 6.01 -3.88 -30.57
C GLU A 669 5.70 -5.03 -29.61
N SER A 670 5.58 -4.74 -28.30
CA SER A 670 5.17 -5.72 -27.29
C SER A 670 3.75 -6.24 -27.51
N GLY A 671 2.92 -5.51 -28.26
CA GLY A 671 1.51 -5.84 -28.49
C GLY A 671 0.60 -5.58 -27.28
N PHE A 672 1.11 -4.99 -26.20
CA PHE A 672 0.31 -4.75 -24.98
C PHE A 672 -0.57 -3.49 -25.06
N ALA A 673 -0.34 -2.60 -26.03
CA ALA A 673 -0.89 -1.24 -26.03
C ALA A 673 -2.43 -1.19 -25.98
N GLU A 674 -3.11 -1.91 -26.86
CA GLU A 674 -4.58 -1.87 -26.94
C GLU A 674 -5.24 -2.39 -25.64
N LEU A 675 -4.71 -3.49 -25.10
CA LEU A 675 -5.20 -4.08 -23.86
C LEU A 675 -4.91 -3.17 -22.67
N ASN A 676 -3.73 -2.57 -22.59
CA ASN A 676 -3.39 -1.67 -21.50
C ASN A 676 -4.22 -0.39 -21.50
N LEU A 677 -4.51 0.20 -22.66
CA LEU A 677 -5.42 1.33 -22.79
C LEU A 677 -6.83 0.99 -22.29
N ALA A 678 -7.34 -0.17 -22.69
CA ALA A 678 -8.64 -0.67 -22.23
C ALA A 678 -8.65 -0.91 -20.71
N ILE A 679 -7.64 -1.60 -20.19
CA ILE A 679 -7.47 -1.87 -18.75
C ILE A 679 -7.47 -0.56 -17.97
N SER A 680 -6.70 0.44 -18.41
CA SER A 680 -6.60 1.74 -17.74
C SER A 680 -7.93 2.52 -17.78
N THR A 681 -8.62 2.51 -18.92
CA THR A 681 -9.93 3.16 -19.07
C THR A 681 -10.94 2.57 -18.08
N PHE A 682 -11.04 1.24 -18.02
CA PHE A 682 -11.97 0.59 -17.11
C PHE A 682 -11.55 0.66 -15.64
N ALA A 683 -10.25 0.70 -15.34
CA ALA A 683 -9.75 0.95 -13.99
C ALA A 683 -10.20 2.34 -13.49
N ILE A 684 -10.13 3.38 -14.34
CA ILE A 684 -10.62 4.73 -14.02
C ILE A 684 -12.13 4.72 -13.78
N ILE A 685 -12.91 4.06 -14.64
CA ILE A 685 -14.38 3.93 -14.45
C ILE A 685 -14.68 3.22 -13.12
N PHE A 686 -13.96 2.15 -12.79
CA PHE A 686 -14.09 1.44 -11.53
C PHE A 686 -13.77 2.34 -10.33
N GLY A 687 -12.68 3.11 -10.39
CA GLY A 687 -12.30 4.07 -9.36
C GLY A 687 -13.36 5.17 -9.16
N LEU A 688 -13.85 5.77 -10.25
CA LEU A 688 -14.91 6.79 -10.19
C LEU A 688 -16.24 6.25 -9.66
N SER A 689 -16.55 4.99 -9.91
CA SER A 689 -17.79 4.37 -9.39
C SER A 689 -17.85 4.40 -7.85
N GLN A 690 -16.70 4.43 -7.16
CA GLN A 690 -16.64 4.51 -5.70
C GLN A 690 -17.22 5.84 -5.17
N LEU A 691 -17.21 6.91 -5.97
CA LEU A 691 -17.83 8.19 -5.61
C LEU A 691 -19.35 8.07 -5.49
N ILE A 692 -19.97 7.13 -6.21
CA ILE A 692 -21.41 6.82 -6.07
C ILE A 692 -21.69 6.26 -4.67
N LEU A 693 -20.82 5.39 -4.15
CA LEU A 693 -20.92 4.87 -2.78
C LEU A 693 -20.77 6.00 -1.76
N VAL A 694 -19.74 6.84 -1.91
CA VAL A 694 -19.51 8.01 -1.03
C VAL A 694 -20.76 8.89 -0.99
N TRP A 695 -21.29 9.24 -2.16
CA TRP A 695 -22.51 10.05 -2.26
C TRP A 695 -23.72 9.37 -1.61
N ASN A 696 -23.88 8.06 -1.80
CA ASN A 696 -24.98 7.31 -1.21
C ASN A 696 -24.89 7.31 0.33
N ILE A 697 -23.71 7.13 0.90
CA ILE A 697 -23.45 7.24 2.35
C ILE A 697 -23.87 8.63 2.84
N VAL A 698 -23.34 9.70 2.25
CA VAL A 698 -23.62 11.09 2.65
C VAL A 698 -25.11 11.42 2.56
N ARG A 699 -25.76 11.03 1.46
CA ARG A 699 -27.19 11.26 1.24
C ARG A 699 -28.05 10.48 2.24
N SER A 700 -27.76 9.20 2.47
CA SER A 700 -28.61 8.33 3.25
C SER A 700 -28.50 8.52 4.76
N VAL A 701 -27.35 8.99 5.27
CA VAL A 701 -27.24 9.42 6.68
C VAL A 701 -28.26 10.54 6.98
N LYS A 702 -28.51 11.44 6.03
CA LYS A 702 -29.43 12.58 6.21
C LYS A 702 -30.87 12.26 5.81
N LYS A 703 -31.06 11.64 4.64
CA LYS A 703 -32.36 11.50 3.96
C LYS A 703 -32.87 10.06 3.85
N GLY A 704 -32.12 9.07 4.32
CA GLY A 704 -32.52 7.66 4.24
C GLY A 704 -33.77 7.34 5.07
N GLU A 705 -34.57 6.38 4.64
CA GLU A 705 -35.73 5.88 5.39
C GLU A 705 -35.30 5.43 6.80
N LYS A 706 -35.97 5.92 7.85
CA LYS A 706 -35.70 5.49 9.23
C LYS A 706 -36.19 4.07 9.43
N VAL A 707 -35.41 3.27 10.18
CA VAL A 707 -35.73 1.87 10.44
C VAL A 707 -35.74 1.53 11.92
N GLY A 708 -36.43 0.43 12.26
CA GLY A 708 -36.37 -0.16 13.58
C GLY A 708 -35.11 -1.01 13.81
N LYS A 709 -35.17 -1.90 14.81
CA LYS A 709 -34.07 -2.78 15.20
C LYS A 709 -33.58 -3.70 14.07
N ASP A 710 -34.51 -4.24 13.29
CA ASP A 710 -34.23 -5.25 12.27
C ASP A 710 -34.97 -4.90 10.96
N PRO A 711 -34.27 -4.25 10.00
CA PRO A 711 -34.86 -3.88 8.72
C PRO A 711 -34.87 -5.03 7.70
N TRP A 712 -34.16 -6.13 7.96
CA TRP A 712 -33.91 -7.19 6.98
C TRP A 712 -34.52 -8.55 7.36
N GLY A 713 -34.92 -8.74 8.62
CA GLY A 713 -35.35 -10.04 9.15
C GLY A 713 -34.16 -10.93 9.50
N GLY A 714 -33.11 -10.36 10.09
CA GLY A 714 -31.88 -11.05 10.47
C GLY A 714 -32.03 -11.97 11.68
N TRP A 715 -31.16 -12.97 11.80
CA TRP A 715 -31.28 -14.05 12.82
C TRP A 715 -30.38 -13.84 14.05
N SER A 716 -29.34 -13.03 13.91
CA SER A 716 -28.27 -12.83 14.88
C SER A 716 -28.60 -11.72 15.91
N LEU A 717 -27.91 -11.74 17.06
CA LEU A 717 -28.26 -10.91 18.23
C LEU A 717 -28.11 -9.40 18.00
N GLU A 718 -27.32 -8.96 17.02
CA GLU A 718 -27.23 -7.54 16.64
C GLU A 718 -28.57 -6.98 16.18
N TRP A 719 -29.46 -7.81 15.63
CA TRP A 719 -30.80 -7.41 15.20
C TRP A 719 -31.82 -7.37 16.34
N ALA A 720 -31.47 -7.89 17.53
CA ALA A 720 -32.31 -7.82 18.72
C ALA A 720 -32.29 -6.44 19.40
N VAL A 721 -31.24 -5.65 19.17
CA VAL A 721 -31.05 -4.29 19.74
C VAL A 721 -31.43 -3.19 18.74
N THR A 722 -31.73 -1.98 19.23
CA THR A 722 -32.07 -0.81 18.41
C THR A 722 -31.01 -0.48 17.35
N SER A 723 -31.41 0.33 16.38
CA SER A 723 -30.55 0.82 15.30
C SER A 723 -30.58 2.36 15.31
N PRO A 724 -29.51 3.07 15.73
CA PRO A 724 -28.26 2.54 16.28
C PRO A 724 -28.41 1.87 17.67
N PRO A 725 -27.48 0.97 18.06
CA PRO A 725 -27.46 0.38 19.39
C PRO A 725 -27.07 1.40 20.48
N PRO A 726 -27.58 1.26 21.72
CA PRO A 726 -27.22 2.13 22.83
C PRO A 726 -25.83 1.79 23.40
N THR A 727 -25.38 2.57 24.37
CA THR A 727 -24.17 2.30 25.16
C THR A 727 -24.54 2.24 26.64
N PRO A 728 -24.38 1.10 27.33
CA PRO A 728 -23.87 -0.20 26.83
C PRO A 728 -24.81 -0.87 25.83
N SER A 729 -24.26 -1.76 24.98
CA SER A 729 -24.98 -2.37 23.85
C SER A 729 -26.22 -3.18 24.25
N PHE A 730 -26.19 -3.85 25.42
CA PHE A 730 -27.36 -4.53 25.98
C PHE A 730 -27.54 -4.12 27.45
N ALA A 731 -28.75 -3.66 27.81
CA ALA A 731 -29.10 -3.34 29.19
C ALA A 731 -29.13 -4.61 30.06
N VAL A 732 -29.75 -5.66 29.54
CA VAL A 732 -29.78 -7.02 30.11
C VAL A 732 -29.13 -7.96 29.11
N SER A 733 -28.24 -8.84 29.59
CA SER A 733 -27.58 -9.82 28.71
C SER A 733 -28.64 -10.66 28.01
N PRO A 734 -28.63 -10.75 26.67
CA PRO A 734 -29.58 -11.60 25.96
C PRO A 734 -29.32 -13.08 26.26
N VAL A 735 -30.30 -13.93 25.96
CA VAL A 735 -30.13 -15.38 25.92
C VAL A 735 -30.41 -15.84 24.50
N GLN A 736 -29.45 -16.52 23.86
CA GLN A 736 -29.67 -17.08 22.53
C GLN A 736 -30.45 -18.39 22.65
N HIS A 737 -31.59 -18.45 21.96
CA HIS A 737 -32.42 -19.64 21.81
C HIS A 737 -32.18 -20.30 20.44
N ASP A 738 -32.49 -21.59 20.32
CA ASP A 738 -32.43 -22.28 19.04
C ASP A 738 -33.73 -22.02 18.26
N ALA A 739 -33.64 -21.38 17.10
CA ALA A 739 -34.81 -21.09 16.27
C ALA A 739 -35.52 -22.37 15.76
N ASN A 740 -34.87 -23.53 15.88
CA ASN A 740 -35.44 -24.83 15.52
C ASN A 740 -35.98 -25.63 16.72
N GLU A 741 -35.92 -25.10 17.95
CA GLU A 741 -36.57 -25.73 19.10
C GLU A 741 -38.09 -25.77 18.86
N GLY A 742 -38.64 -26.98 18.64
CA GLY A 742 -40.06 -27.21 18.38
C GLY A 742 -40.44 -27.50 16.92
N VAL A 743 -39.49 -27.47 15.98
CA VAL A 743 -39.70 -27.91 14.59
C VAL A 743 -39.23 -29.36 14.46
N GLU A 744 -40.10 -30.27 14.00
CA GLU A 744 -39.69 -31.66 13.75
C GLU A 744 -38.59 -31.69 12.66
N HIS A 745 -37.35 -31.98 13.08
CA HIS A 745 -36.26 -32.25 12.16
C HIS A 745 -36.49 -33.61 11.48
N HIS A 746 -37.04 -33.61 10.27
CA HIS A 746 -36.95 -34.78 9.40
C HIS A 746 -35.51 -34.88 8.88
N GLU A 747 -34.69 -35.80 9.44
CA GLU A 747 -33.41 -36.16 8.84
C GLU A 747 -33.66 -36.64 7.41
N THR A 748 -33.06 -35.98 6.43
CA THR A 748 -33.16 -36.42 5.04
C THR A 748 -32.43 -37.76 4.87
N LYS A 749 -32.90 -38.64 3.96
CA LYS A 749 -32.21 -39.91 3.64
C LYS A 749 -30.72 -39.71 3.35
N PHE A 750 -30.36 -38.60 2.72
CA PHE A 750 -28.99 -38.22 2.40
C PHE A 750 -28.16 -37.88 3.64
N GLU A 751 -28.71 -37.12 4.58
CA GLU A 751 -28.05 -36.83 5.87
C GLU A 751 -27.86 -38.09 6.71
N THR A 752 -28.83 -39.00 6.70
CA THR A 752 -28.74 -40.29 7.40
C THR A 752 -27.62 -41.15 6.80
N MET A 753 -27.50 -41.17 5.46
CA MET A 753 -26.45 -41.90 4.74
C MET A 753 -25.06 -41.32 5.01
N MET A 754 -24.92 -39.99 4.99
CA MET A 754 -23.65 -39.29 5.26
C MET A 754 -23.20 -39.38 6.73
N LYS A 755 -24.13 -39.44 7.69
CA LYS A 755 -23.81 -39.57 9.12
C LYS A 755 -23.57 -41.01 9.57
N GLY A 756 -23.89 -42.01 8.75
CA GLY A 756 -23.69 -43.44 9.05
C GLY A 756 -22.24 -43.78 9.46
N PRO A 757 -21.22 -43.40 8.67
CA PRO A 757 -19.81 -43.64 9.01
C PRO A 757 -19.37 -42.92 10.29
N PHE A 758 -19.85 -41.69 10.50
CA PHE A 758 -19.47 -40.88 11.66
C PHE A 758 -20.17 -41.31 12.96
N ARG A 759 -21.36 -41.92 12.91
CA ARG A 759 -22.03 -42.51 14.08
C ARG A 759 -21.28 -43.74 14.60
N ALA A 760 -20.68 -44.55 13.73
CA ALA A 760 -19.84 -45.68 14.11
C ALA A 760 -18.57 -45.23 14.85
N ILE A 761 -17.92 -44.15 14.38
CA ILE A 761 -16.73 -43.55 15.02
C ILE A 761 -17.09 -42.94 16.38
N ARG A 762 -18.25 -42.26 16.50
CA ARG A 762 -18.72 -41.69 17.77
C ARG A 762 -19.03 -42.76 18.82
N GLY A 763 -19.43 -43.97 18.38
CA GLY A 763 -19.61 -45.13 19.23
C GLY A 763 -18.30 -45.74 19.74
N LEU A 764 -17.19 -45.55 19.03
CA LEU A 764 -15.85 -45.97 19.45
C LEU A 764 -15.26 -45.02 20.50
N TRP A 765 -15.37 -43.71 20.31
CA TRP A 765 -14.88 -42.72 21.29
C TRP A 765 -15.67 -42.68 22.60
N ASN A 766 -16.96 -43.03 22.58
CA ASN A 766 -17.77 -43.10 23.80
C ASN A 766 -17.58 -44.39 24.62
N LYS A 767 -16.87 -45.40 24.10
CA LYS A 767 -16.53 -46.60 24.87
C LYS A 767 -15.32 -46.38 25.80
N GLU A 768 -14.38 -45.50 25.43
CA GLU A 768 -13.23 -45.16 26.29
C GLU A 768 -13.58 -44.17 27.40
N ALA A 769 -14.68 -43.42 27.29
CA ALA A 769 -15.18 -42.54 28.36
C ALA A 769 -16.02 -43.29 29.43
N LYS A 770 -16.17 -44.61 29.32
CA LYS A 770 -16.91 -45.47 30.26
C LYS A 770 -16.15 -46.74 30.67
N SER A 771 -14.83 -46.77 30.52
CA SER A 771 -13.95 -47.75 31.15
C SER A 771 -13.07 -47.08 32.19
#